data_AF-A0A928MRC2-F1
#
_entry.id   AF-A0A928MRC2-F1
#
_cell.length_a   1.000
_cell.length_b   1.000
_cell.length_c   1.000
_cell.angle_alpha   90.00
_cell.angle_beta   90.00
_cell.angle_gamma   90.00
#
_symmetry.space_group_name_H-M   'P 1'
#
loop_
_entity.id
_entity.type
_entity.pdbx_description
1 polymer ?
#
loop_
_entity_poly.entity_id
_entity_poly.type
_entity_poly.pdbx_seq_one_letter_code
_entity_poly.pdbx_strand_id
1 'polypeptide(L)'
;MERIDLKCDVLIVGGGVGGLSCAAAVKERLPGADVLVIEKQTAGYSGKANRGGGVLQYFDPNKVKPEDFLKFHVHEIGDFLGNQELMLRYVEMNPMLIETLEKWGVHIPREENGDLHVRPTGPMTAMINVDLDLCLRIRRYAEKQGVRFMDKTVLADLLTDEGKVSGALAYSLLDGTTYVIAAPYVVLATGSQNYRFASMWSSGRGDGTAAAFRAGAKLRNVEFGNFAQLMRVKSHNEVVFGENVMYNEKGEFITPHFRDHRETDINSNAIQEWYKQMCAGTGPVHLEFGERPRGAVDERLWGRPYGKKFRELNDSRAAEVDGTDPKLEVCPMLVGEQSPIRTDLYMRTTLKGLYAIGDCSYSGSAAAGAVPAPPGRNRGSGILNAVFAAVVCGETIDNDFHAPVRGPKLPPKIDEAQVAQRTKELFAPLERSEGCTAEDVIDLVQQAMCPSDFSVIMRADRMETALAIVMKAKKLAGTMKARDIHELLNCHEADAMVLSAELHYRAAEMRKESRGWFLREDYPERDDANWLKWIDVQNVDGEMEFTTVRVPVECWPVKPAPEVIPTVPVTEEEKAGPLYKYFVRDMVEADPATYAAVQIPADPASALGPEEMNRLFDDGYLDLELGYCNLPNGTAVLCNKTFMPGVTPEMFDFWFAWHGCAAMRYKIWNHHQHYSVQTMNPEKAMDKSLSLKERYWDTTHDVYEDVGGGPQRIFINFRNPADIGFDPEKLKTFKGTIVCAGNEKSPTIMVHFLRPVEGGCELRSRFWLGYHVIDGKPVKFLPDGCRIPLDGVKNLLMHNIKEFTHLASILPEVYAEFHEEFEK
;
A
#
# COMPACT_ATOMS: atom_id res chain seq x y z
N MET A 1 -40.67 -13.62 -7.59
CA MET A 1 -40.93 -12.85 -6.36
C MET A 1 -41.58 -11.52 -6.73
N GLU A 2 -42.26 -10.86 -5.79
CA GLU A 2 -42.84 -9.52 -6.02
C GLU A 2 -41.73 -8.50 -6.29
N ARG A 3 -41.97 -7.55 -7.21
CA ARG A 3 -41.07 -6.41 -7.49
C ARG A 3 -41.80 -5.11 -7.15
N ILE A 4 -41.10 -4.22 -6.44
CA ILE A 4 -41.58 -2.88 -6.08
C ILE A 4 -40.55 -1.85 -6.56
N ASP A 5 -40.98 -0.89 -7.37
CA ASP A 5 -40.14 0.22 -7.81
C ASP A 5 -40.29 1.40 -6.83
N LEU A 6 -39.16 1.91 -6.35
CA LEU A 6 -39.07 3.03 -5.42
C LEU A 6 -38.19 4.13 -6.01
N LYS A 7 -38.34 5.34 -5.47
CA LYS A 7 -37.46 6.48 -5.76
C LYS A 7 -37.19 7.28 -4.50
N CYS A 8 -36.06 7.97 -4.50
CA CYS A 8 -35.67 8.98 -3.51
C CYS A 8 -34.61 9.90 -4.11
N ASP A 9 -34.34 11.03 -3.45
CA ASP A 9 -33.24 11.91 -3.84
C ASP A 9 -31.89 11.36 -3.35
N VAL A 10 -31.86 10.80 -2.14
CA VAL A 10 -30.67 10.23 -1.52
C VAL A 10 -30.99 8.85 -0.94
N LEU A 11 -30.33 7.82 -1.47
CA LEU A 11 -30.36 6.46 -0.93
C LEU A 11 -29.14 6.23 -0.06
N ILE A 12 -29.35 5.83 1.19
CA ILE A 12 -28.27 5.45 2.11
C ILE A 12 -28.41 3.96 2.40
N VAL A 13 -27.35 3.20 2.12
CA VAL A 13 -27.29 1.76 2.34
C VAL A 13 -26.49 1.49 3.61
N GLY A 14 -27.17 1.09 4.68
CA GLY A 14 -26.61 0.85 6.01
C GLY A 14 -27.17 1.82 7.04
N GLY A 15 -27.69 1.28 8.14
CA GLY A 15 -28.33 1.98 9.25
C GLY A 15 -27.50 1.99 10.54
N GLY A 16 -26.19 1.78 10.43
CA GLY A 16 -25.22 2.00 11.51
C GLY A 16 -24.95 3.50 11.74
N VAL A 17 -24.03 3.82 12.67
CA VAL A 17 -23.74 5.22 13.04
C VAL A 17 -23.44 6.13 11.84
N GLY A 18 -22.62 5.68 10.88
CA GLY A 18 -22.29 6.46 9.68
C GLY A 18 -23.52 6.79 8.83
N GLY A 19 -24.34 5.78 8.51
CA GLY A 19 -25.54 5.97 7.70
C GLY A 19 -26.61 6.83 8.39
N LEU A 20 -26.82 6.61 9.70
CA LEU A 20 -27.73 7.43 10.51
C LEU A 20 -27.28 8.89 10.60
N SER A 21 -25.99 9.11 10.87
CA SER A 21 -25.40 10.45 10.89
C SER A 21 -25.46 11.13 9.52
N CYS A 22 -25.29 10.37 8.44
CA CYS A 22 -25.37 10.92 7.08
C CYS A 22 -26.80 11.33 6.75
N ALA A 23 -27.78 10.50 7.12
CA ALA A 23 -29.19 10.83 6.94
C ALA A 23 -29.58 12.11 7.70
N ALA A 24 -29.14 12.24 8.96
CA ALA A 24 -29.34 13.45 9.75
C ALA A 24 -28.65 14.68 9.11
N ALA A 25 -27.37 14.56 8.75
CA ALA A 25 -26.61 15.64 8.13
C ALA A 25 -27.21 16.11 6.79
N VAL A 26 -27.63 15.18 5.93
CA VAL A 26 -28.32 15.50 4.67
C VAL A 26 -29.61 16.24 4.95
N LYS A 27 -30.44 15.79 5.90
CA LYS A 27 -31.71 16.48 6.22
C LYS A 27 -31.53 17.87 6.81
N GLU A 28 -30.48 18.10 7.60
CA GLU A 28 -30.19 19.43 8.13
C GLU A 28 -29.82 20.44 7.04
N ARG A 29 -29.17 19.98 5.95
CA ARG A 29 -28.78 20.82 4.81
C ARG A 29 -29.84 20.92 3.74
N LEU A 30 -30.49 19.80 3.45
CA LEU A 30 -31.55 19.63 2.47
C LEU A 30 -32.86 19.18 3.16
N PRO A 31 -33.56 20.04 3.91
CA PRO A 31 -34.81 19.66 4.60
C PRO A 31 -35.89 19.12 3.66
N GLY A 32 -35.87 19.52 2.39
CA GLY A 32 -36.81 19.07 1.36
C GLY A 32 -36.46 17.77 0.64
N ALA A 33 -35.25 17.23 0.81
CA ALA A 33 -34.84 15.99 0.13
C ALA A 33 -35.58 14.77 0.69
N ASP A 34 -36.00 13.87 -0.22
CA ASP A 34 -36.47 12.52 0.12
C ASP A 34 -35.27 11.61 0.36
N VAL A 35 -35.06 11.24 1.62
CA VAL A 35 -33.93 10.41 2.06
C VAL A 35 -34.47 9.06 2.50
N LEU A 36 -33.96 7.99 1.88
CA LEU A 36 -34.28 6.61 2.21
C LEU A 36 -33.05 5.88 2.74
N VAL A 37 -33.16 5.30 3.93
CA VAL A 37 -32.16 4.40 4.50
C VAL A 37 -32.66 2.97 4.39
N ILE A 38 -31.88 2.09 3.76
CA ILE A 38 -32.11 0.64 3.77
C ILE A 38 -31.09 -0.05 4.68
N GLU A 39 -31.53 -1.03 5.46
CA GLU A 39 -30.68 -1.75 6.41
C GLU A 39 -31.06 -3.23 6.47
N LYS A 40 -30.09 -4.13 6.27
CA LYS A 40 -30.33 -5.58 6.32
C LYS A 40 -30.71 -6.08 7.70
N GLN A 41 -30.25 -5.41 8.75
CA GLN A 41 -30.65 -5.67 10.13
C GLN A 41 -31.83 -4.76 10.54
N THR A 42 -31.61 -3.90 11.52
CA THR A 42 -32.58 -2.95 12.04
C THR A 42 -31.80 -1.69 12.42
N ALA A 43 -32.07 -0.58 11.73
CA ALA A 43 -31.37 0.68 11.91
C ALA A 43 -31.46 1.13 13.38
N GLY A 44 -30.38 1.69 13.93
CA GLY A 44 -30.30 2.02 15.36
C GLY A 44 -29.90 0.84 16.26
N TYR A 45 -30.08 -0.41 15.82
CA TYR A 45 -29.56 -1.62 16.47
C TYR A 45 -28.47 -2.34 15.64
N SER A 46 -28.24 -1.89 14.42
CA SER A 46 -27.24 -2.43 13.48
C SER A 46 -25.88 -1.73 13.61
N GLY A 47 -24.87 -2.31 12.98
CA GLY A 47 -23.50 -1.81 12.99
C GLY A 47 -22.74 -2.14 14.28
N LYS A 48 -21.52 -1.59 14.39
CA LYS A 48 -20.59 -1.84 15.50
C LYS A 48 -20.79 -0.90 16.69
N ALA A 49 -21.22 0.33 16.44
CA ALA A 49 -21.17 1.42 17.43
C ALA A 49 -21.97 1.14 18.70
N ASN A 50 -23.09 0.40 18.60
CA ASN A 50 -23.96 0.02 19.71
C ASN A 50 -23.58 -1.32 20.36
N ARG A 51 -22.51 -1.98 19.91
CA ARG A 51 -22.00 -3.25 20.45
C ARG A 51 -20.51 -3.18 20.80
N GLY A 52 -19.87 -2.04 20.55
CA GLY A 52 -18.49 -1.78 20.95
C GLY A 52 -18.40 -1.15 22.35
N GLY A 53 -17.26 -0.53 22.64
CA GLY A 53 -17.00 0.12 23.93
C GLY A 53 -17.72 1.45 24.15
N GLY A 54 -18.42 2.00 23.14
CA GLY A 54 -19.05 3.33 23.16
C GLY A 54 -18.05 4.44 23.46
N VAL A 55 -17.03 4.55 22.61
CA VAL A 55 -15.89 5.45 22.79
C VAL A 55 -15.81 6.42 21.62
N LEU A 56 -15.74 7.70 21.91
CA LEU A 56 -15.39 8.76 20.97
C LEU A 56 -13.95 9.19 21.22
N GLN A 57 -13.15 9.27 20.17
CA GLN A 57 -11.84 9.90 20.22
C GLN A 57 -11.99 11.41 20.37
N TYR A 58 -11.25 12.02 21.29
CA TYR A 58 -11.28 13.45 21.56
C TYR A 58 -9.89 14.05 21.52
N PHE A 59 -9.78 15.22 20.90
CA PHE A 59 -8.58 16.05 20.92
C PHE A 59 -8.86 17.30 21.76
N ASP A 60 -8.09 17.49 22.84
CA ASP A 60 -8.22 18.66 23.71
C ASP A 60 -7.64 19.88 22.98
N PRO A 61 -8.45 20.86 22.55
CA PRO A 61 -7.98 21.98 21.73
C PRO A 61 -7.02 22.90 22.48
N ASN A 62 -6.97 22.82 23.81
CA ASN A 62 -6.03 23.59 24.62
C ASN A 62 -4.66 22.91 24.75
N LYS A 63 -4.54 21.63 24.37
CA LYS A 63 -3.31 20.82 24.56
C LYS A 63 -2.76 20.25 23.26
N VAL A 64 -3.63 19.98 22.29
CA VAL A 64 -3.28 19.29 21.05
C VAL A 64 -3.55 20.21 19.88
N LYS A 65 -2.50 20.57 19.16
CA LYS A 65 -2.63 21.24 17.86
C LYS A 65 -2.84 20.19 16.76
N PRO A 66 -3.68 20.45 15.74
CA PRO A 66 -3.88 19.53 14.63
C PRO A 66 -2.58 19.06 13.97
N GLU A 67 -1.61 19.96 13.80
CA GLU A 67 -0.32 19.66 13.18
C GLU A 67 0.56 18.74 14.03
N ASP A 68 0.44 18.83 15.36
CA ASP A 68 1.19 17.96 16.26
C ASP A 68 0.61 16.54 16.21
N PHE A 69 -0.72 16.40 16.22
CA PHE A 69 -1.34 15.09 16.02
C PHE A 69 -1.03 14.51 14.64
N LEU A 70 -1.05 15.35 13.60
CA LEU A 70 -0.70 14.91 12.26
C LEU A 70 0.71 14.31 12.22
N LYS A 71 1.71 15.01 12.77
CA LYS A 71 3.09 14.50 12.87
C LYS A 71 3.12 13.18 13.61
N PHE A 72 2.52 13.13 14.80
CA PHE A 72 2.44 11.89 15.58
C PHE A 72 1.81 10.75 14.77
N HIS A 73 0.66 10.96 14.15
CA HIS A 73 -0.03 9.93 13.39
C HIS A 73 0.77 9.47 12.18
N VAL A 74 1.38 10.39 11.44
CA VAL A 74 2.14 10.08 10.23
C VAL A 74 3.41 9.29 10.54
N HIS A 75 4.13 9.64 11.62
CA HIS A 75 5.36 8.97 12.03
C HIS A 75 5.12 7.67 12.79
N GLU A 76 4.15 7.66 13.69
CA GLU A 76 3.97 6.57 14.64
C GLU A 76 2.88 5.58 14.22
N ILE A 77 1.96 5.92 13.30
CA ILE A 77 0.78 5.08 13.02
C ILE A 77 0.63 4.76 11.54
N GLY A 78 0.41 5.79 10.73
CA GLY A 78 0.04 5.65 9.32
C GLY A 78 1.21 5.44 8.37
N ASP A 79 2.45 5.50 8.86
CA ASP A 79 3.70 5.30 8.11
C ASP A 79 3.71 6.01 6.76
N PHE A 80 3.39 7.32 6.77
CA PHE A 80 3.37 8.20 5.59
C PHE A 80 2.40 7.83 4.45
N LEU A 81 1.63 6.73 4.55
CA LEU A 81 0.58 6.40 3.58
C LEU A 81 -0.72 7.16 3.82
N GLY A 82 -0.84 7.85 4.97
CA GLY A 82 -2.08 8.49 5.36
C GLY A 82 -2.34 9.81 4.64
N ASN A 83 -3.58 10.07 4.19
CA ASN A 83 -3.98 11.34 3.62
C ASN A 83 -3.96 12.46 4.69
N GLN A 84 -2.96 13.32 4.62
CA GLN A 84 -2.69 14.33 5.65
C GLN A 84 -3.74 15.44 5.70
N GLU A 85 -4.33 15.81 4.57
CA GLU A 85 -5.41 16.80 4.51
C GLU A 85 -6.67 16.29 5.21
N LEU A 86 -7.01 15.02 4.98
CA LEU A 86 -8.17 14.40 5.62
C LEU A 86 -7.96 14.23 7.13
N MET A 87 -6.75 13.87 7.56
CA MET A 87 -6.37 13.79 8.96
C MET A 87 -6.48 15.15 9.67
N LEU A 88 -5.94 16.21 9.08
CA LEU A 88 -6.06 17.56 9.63
C LEU A 88 -7.52 17.96 9.78
N ARG A 89 -8.31 17.79 8.72
CA ARG A 89 -9.74 18.11 8.73
C ARG A 89 -10.49 17.33 9.81
N TYR A 90 -10.16 16.05 10.03
CA TYR A 90 -10.77 15.24 11.09
C TYR A 90 -10.48 15.78 12.49
N VAL A 91 -9.23 16.16 12.78
CA VAL A 91 -8.84 16.73 14.08
C VAL A 91 -9.52 18.09 14.30
N GLU A 92 -9.50 18.96 13.29
CA GLU A 92 -10.11 20.29 13.34
C GLU A 92 -11.64 20.22 13.55
N MET A 93 -12.31 19.27 12.91
CA MET A 93 -13.75 19.08 13.05
C MET A 93 -14.13 18.38 14.36
N ASN A 94 -13.20 17.74 15.07
CA ASN A 94 -13.49 16.88 16.22
C ASN A 94 -14.40 17.50 17.30
N PRO A 95 -14.16 18.75 17.77
CA PRO A 95 -15.06 19.38 18.76
C PRO A 95 -16.48 19.59 18.22
N MET A 96 -16.60 20.06 16.97
CA MET A 96 -17.89 20.28 16.31
C MET A 96 -18.68 18.98 16.12
N LEU A 97 -18.00 17.86 15.86
CA LEU A 97 -18.66 16.54 15.75
C LEU A 97 -19.27 16.08 17.07
N ILE A 98 -18.63 16.38 18.20
CA ILE A 98 -19.16 16.05 19.53
C ILE A 98 -20.41 16.88 19.82
N GLU A 99 -20.38 18.19 19.53
CA GLU A 99 -21.57 19.07 19.63
C GLU A 99 -22.71 18.61 18.72
N THR A 100 -22.37 18.15 17.51
CA THR A 100 -23.34 17.61 16.55
C THR A 100 -24.02 16.34 17.09
N LEU A 101 -23.27 15.43 17.72
CA LEU A 101 -23.85 14.25 18.36
C LEU A 101 -24.79 14.64 19.51
N GLU A 102 -24.42 15.63 20.33
CA GLU A 102 -25.27 16.16 21.40
C GLU A 102 -26.58 16.75 20.84
N LYS A 103 -26.50 17.53 19.75
CA LYS A 103 -27.66 18.06 19.01
C LYS A 103 -28.58 16.95 18.49
N TRP A 104 -28.01 15.85 18.01
CA TRP A 104 -28.77 14.66 17.58
C TRP A 104 -29.30 13.82 18.76
N GLY A 105 -29.08 14.25 20.00
CA GLY A 105 -29.64 13.68 21.21
C GLY A 105 -28.79 12.58 21.85
N VAL A 106 -27.54 12.39 21.40
CA VAL A 106 -26.59 11.52 22.09
C VAL A 106 -26.19 12.16 23.41
N HIS A 107 -26.20 11.37 24.50
CA HIS A 107 -25.76 11.86 25.80
C HIS A 107 -24.24 11.92 25.86
N ILE A 108 -23.70 13.15 25.89
CA ILE A 108 -22.28 13.42 26.09
C ILE A 108 -22.02 13.65 27.59
N PRO A 109 -21.19 12.83 28.26
CA PRO A 109 -20.96 12.97 29.70
C PRO A 109 -20.14 14.22 30.01
N ARG A 110 -20.52 14.91 31.10
CA ARG A 110 -19.88 16.13 31.60
C ARG A 110 -19.61 16.02 33.10
N GLU A 111 -18.57 16.70 33.56
CA GLU A 111 -18.26 16.90 34.99
C GLU A 111 -19.26 17.89 35.62
N GLU A 112 -19.28 18.00 36.95
CA GLU A 112 -20.18 18.93 37.68
C GLU A 112 -20.01 20.40 37.29
N ASN A 113 -18.80 20.78 36.85
CA ASN A 113 -18.49 22.14 36.40
C ASN A 113 -18.92 22.43 34.94
N GLY A 114 -19.45 21.43 34.22
CA GLY A 114 -19.91 21.54 32.82
C GLY A 114 -18.88 21.11 31.75
N ASP A 115 -17.63 20.86 32.14
CA ASP A 115 -16.59 20.39 31.23
C ASP A 115 -16.86 18.97 30.74
N LEU A 116 -16.32 18.59 29.58
CA LEU A 116 -16.45 17.22 29.07
C LEU A 116 -15.74 16.23 29.99
N HIS A 117 -16.41 15.13 30.35
CA HIS A 117 -15.79 14.05 31.11
C HIS A 117 -14.92 13.21 30.16
N VAL A 118 -13.61 13.53 30.14
CA VAL A 118 -12.61 12.97 29.23
C VAL A 118 -11.61 12.09 29.97
N ARG A 119 -11.13 11.03 29.32
CA ARG A 119 -10.04 10.19 29.83
C ARG A 119 -8.83 10.25 28.89
N PRO A 120 -7.67 10.74 29.34
CA PRO A 120 -6.44 10.65 28.56
C PRO A 120 -6.12 9.17 28.26
N THR A 121 -5.75 8.88 27.02
CA THR A 121 -5.51 7.48 26.58
C THR A 121 -4.17 7.28 25.91
N GLY A 122 -3.51 8.36 25.48
CA GLY A 122 -2.18 8.35 24.90
C GLY A 122 -1.58 9.76 24.89
N PRO A 123 -0.46 9.97 24.20
CA PRO A 123 0.24 11.27 24.19
C PRO A 123 -0.58 12.39 23.54
N MET A 124 -1.42 12.04 22.56
CA MET A 124 -2.12 13.02 21.72
C MET A 124 -3.65 12.91 21.74
N THR A 125 -4.22 11.90 22.42
CA THR A 125 -5.65 11.58 22.34
C THR A 125 -6.26 11.30 23.72
N ALA A 126 -7.50 11.74 23.87
CA ALA A 126 -8.38 11.39 24.97
C ALA A 126 -9.63 10.67 24.46
N MET A 127 -10.41 10.13 25.38
CA MET A 127 -11.65 9.40 25.10
C MET A 127 -12.83 10.00 25.86
N ILE A 128 -13.97 10.08 25.18
CA ILE A 128 -15.28 10.34 25.77
C ILE A 128 -16.11 9.06 25.68
N ASN A 129 -16.69 8.64 26.80
CA ASN A 129 -17.45 7.40 26.88
C ASN A 129 -18.96 7.68 26.76
N VAL A 130 -19.55 7.37 25.61
CA VAL A 130 -20.99 7.49 25.36
C VAL A 130 -21.70 6.15 25.53
N ASP A 131 -22.97 6.14 25.92
CA ASP A 131 -23.70 4.88 26.06
C ASP A 131 -24.04 4.24 24.70
N LEU A 132 -24.37 2.95 24.71
CA LEU A 132 -24.60 2.15 23.50
C LEU A 132 -25.97 2.43 22.84
N ASP A 133 -26.78 3.32 23.39
CA ASP A 133 -28.03 3.80 22.79
C ASP A 133 -27.82 4.91 21.74
N LEU A 134 -26.58 5.33 21.47
CA LEU A 134 -26.28 6.46 20.57
C LEU A 134 -26.95 6.34 19.19
N CYS A 135 -26.99 5.15 18.59
CA CYS A 135 -27.57 4.94 17.28
C CYS A 135 -29.09 5.09 17.31
N LEU A 136 -29.74 4.70 18.43
CA LEU A 136 -31.17 4.92 18.62
C LEU A 136 -31.50 6.41 18.75
N ARG A 137 -30.63 7.19 19.40
CA ARG A 137 -30.79 8.64 19.52
C ARG A 137 -30.74 9.31 18.14
N ILE A 138 -29.69 9.00 17.36
CA ILE A 138 -29.50 9.57 16.02
C ILE A 138 -30.63 9.10 15.07
N ARG A 139 -31.05 7.83 15.13
CA ARG A 139 -32.22 7.34 14.36
C ARG A 139 -33.47 8.17 14.66
N ARG A 140 -33.81 8.35 15.95
CA ARG A 140 -34.99 9.15 16.35
C ARG A 140 -34.88 10.59 15.89
N TYR A 141 -33.68 11.17 15.90
CA TYR A 141 -33.45 12.50 15.35
C TYR A 141 -33.74 12.53 13.84
N ALA A 142 -33.15 11.62 13.07
CA ALA A 142 -33.35 11.51 11.62
C ALA A 142 -34.82 11.25 11.24
N GLU A 143 -35.53 10.38 11.97
CA GLU A 143 -36.97 10.13 11.79
C GLU A 143 -37.79 11.41 11.98
N LYS A 144 -37.47 12.22 13.00
CA LYS A 144 -38.13 13.52 13.22
C LYS A 144 -37.88 14.52 12.09
N GLN A 145 -36.77 14.39 11.36
CA GLN A 145 -36.49 15.19 10.16
C GLN A 145 -37.16 14.62 8.89
N GLY A 146 -37.91 13.51 8.99
CA GLY A 146 -38.64 12.91 7.87
C GLY A 146 -37.83 11.92 7.02
N VAL A 147 -36.75 11.34 7.55
CA VAL A 147 -36.03 10.23 6.90
C VAL A 147 -36.89 8.97 6.90
N ARG A 148 -36.94 8.25 5.76
CA ARG A 148 -37.61 6.95 5.65
C ARG A 148 -36.63 5.81 5.92
N PHE A 149 -37.09 4.78 6.63
CA PHE A 149 -36.30 3.60 6.96
C PHE A 149 -36.97 2.33 6.44
N MET A 150 -36.18 1.47 5.82
CA MET A 150 -36.57 0.10 5.43
C MET A 150 -35.61 -0.89 6.09
N ASP A 151 -36.02 -1.40 7.25
CA ASP A 151 -35.30 -2.46 7.96
C ASP A 151 -35.49 -3.80 7.24
N LYS A 152 -34.63 -4.78 7.54
CA LYS A 152 -34.62 -6.11 6.89
C LYS A 152 -34.49 -6.06 5.36
N THR A 153 -33.86 -5.03 4.82
CA THR A 153 -33.67 -4.82 3.38
C THR A 153 -32.19 -4.87 3.03
N VAL A 154 -31.80 -5.86 2.22
CA VAL A 154 -30.41 -6.14 1.85
C VAL A 154 -30.10 -5.51 0.49
N LEU A 155 -28.93 -4.88 0.36
CA LEU A 155 -28.38 -4.48 -0.93
C LEU A 155 -28.00 -5.73 -1.73
N ALA A 156 -28.61 -5.93 -2.89
CA ALA A 156 -28.20 -6.96 -3.84
C ALA A 156 -27.07 -6.45 -4.74
N ASP A 157 -27.30 -5.31 -5.40
CA ASP A 157 -26.28 -4.68 -6.24
C ASP A 157 -26.57 -3.19 -6.50
N LEU A 158 -25.57 -2.47 -6.98
CA LEU A 158 -25.75 -1.10 -7.48
C LEU A 158 -26.28 -1.13 -8.91
N LEU A 159 -27.10 -0.14 -9.26
CA LEU A 159 -27.58 0.08 -10.62
C LEU A 159 -26.84 1.26 -11.24
N THR A 160 -26.51 1.17 -12.51
CA THR A 160 -25.66 2.13 -13.22
C THR A 160 -26.23 2.49 -14.57
N ASP A 161 -26.02 3.74 -14.99
CA ASP A 161 -26.33 4.23 -16.34
C ASP A 161 -25.17 5.14 -16.77
N GLU A 162 -24.57 4.87 -17.94
CA GLU A 162 -23.48 5.67 -18.53
C GLU A 162 -22.32 6.01 -17.57
N GLY A 163 -21.87 5.03 -16.76
CA GLY A 163 -20.76 5.22 -15.82
C GLY A 163 -21.10 6.09 -14.60
N LYS A 164 -22.39 6.26 -14.30
CA LYS A 164 -22.92 6.90 -13.10
C LYS A 164 -23.81 5.90 -12.35
N VAL A 165 -23.87 6.01 -11.02
CA VAL A 165 -24.90 5.29 -10.26
C VAL A 165 -26.28 5.87 -10.58
N SER A 166 -27.26 5.00 -10.76
CA SER A 166 -28.67 5.37 -10.97
C SER A 166 -29.59 4.90 -9.84
N GLY A 167 -29.08 4.06 -8.93
CA GLY A 167 -29.85 3.51 -7.84
C GLY A 167 -29.25 2.22 -7.29
N ALA A 168 -30.12 1.37 -6.74
CA ALA A 168 -29.76 0.05 -6.25
C ALA A 168 -30.87 -0.97 -6.46
N LEU A 169 -30.46 -2.23 -6.61
CA LEU A 169 -31.31 -3.39 -6.44
C LEU A 169 -31.18 -3.87 -4.99
N ALA A 170 -32.31 -4.09 -4.32
CA ALA A 170 -32.35 -4.58 -2.96
C ALA A 170 -33.43 -5.65 -2.81
N TYR A 171 -33.42 -6.40 -1.70
CA TYR A 171 -34.47 -7.38 -1.41
C TYR A 171 -34.77 -7.47 0.09
N SER A 172 -36.02 -7.82 0.40
CA SER A 172 -36.51 -8.07 1.76
C SER A 172 -36.03 -9.42 2.26
N LEU A 173 -35.45 -9.46 3.46
CA LEU A 173 -35.11 -10.70 4.17
C LEU A 173 -36.33 -11.45 4.71
N LEU A 174 -37.50 -10.83 4.72
CA LEU A 174 -38.71 -11.42 5.30
C LEU A 174 -39.42 -12.34 4.31
N ASP A 175 -39.43 -11.97 3.02
CA ASP A 175 -40.25 -12.60 1.99
C ASP A 175 -39.60 -12.63 0.59
N GLY A 176 -38.42 -12.02 0.42
CA GLY A 176 -37.73 -11.95 -0.86
C GLY A 176 -38.28 -10.89 -1.83
N THR A 177 -39.20 -10.02 -1.39
CA THR A 177 -39.68 -8.89 -2.21
C THR A 177 -38.50 -8.08 -2.72
N THR A 178 -38.44 -7.88 -4.04
CA THR A 178 -37.34 -7.19 -4.71
C THR A 178 -37.68 -5.71 -4.87
N TYR A 179 -36.75 -4.84 -4.51
CA TYR A 179 -36.87 -3.39 -4.63
C TYR A 179 -35.89 -2.87 -5.67
N VAL A 180 -36.41 -2.13 -6.65
CA VAL A 180 -35.59 -1.35 -7.58
C VAL A 180 -35.70 0.11 -7.16
N ILE A 181 -34.62 0.66 -6.61
CA ILE A 181 -34.64 1.97 -5.96
C ILE A 181 -33.86 2.96 -6.82
N ALA A 182 -34.55 3.86 -7.53
CA ALA A 182 -33.91 4.92 -8.29
C ALA A 182 -33.46 6.07 -7.37
N ALA A 183 -32.17 6.43 -7.42
CA ALA A 183 -31.60 7.50 -6.62
C ALA A 183 -30.38 8.13 -7.32
N PRO A 184 -30.34 9.46 -7.52
CA PRO A 184 -29.20 10.13 -8.15
C PRO A 184 -27.97 10.21 -7.24
N TYR A 185 -28.15 10.08 -5.93
CA TYR A 185 -27.10 10.05 -4.92
C TYR A 185 -27.26 8.79 -4.07
N VAL A 186 -26.25 7.92 -4.06
CA VAL A 186 -26.23 6.68 -3.29
C VAL A 186 -25.03 6.70 -2.34
N VAL A 187 -25.27 6.47 -1.05
CA VAL A 187 -24.24 6.43 -0.01
C VAL A 187 -24.10 5.01 0.52
N LEU A 188 -22.91 4.43 0.40
CA LEU A 188 -22.56 3.17 1.05
C LEU A 188 -22.07 3.45 2.47
N ALA A 189 -22.74 2.87 3.45
CA ALA A 189 -22.42 2.91 4.88
C ALA A 189 -22.54 1.49 5.49
N THR A 190 -22.12 0.48 4.72
CA THR A 190 -22.39 -0.95 4.96
C THR A 190 -21.43 -1.63 5.94
N GLY A 191 -20.42 -0.91 6.43
CA GLY A 191 -19.35 -1.46 7.27
C GLY A 191 -18.24 -2.15 6.45
N SER A 192 -17.24 -2.68 7.17
CA SER A 192 -16.09 -3.38 6.59
C SER A 192 -16.39 -4.84 6.23
N GLN A 193 -15.38 -5.60 5.80
CA GLN A 193 -15.38 -7.05 5.77
C GLN A 193 -14.63 -7.64 6.97
N ASN A 194 -15.29 -8.50 7.75
CA ASN A 194 -14.77 -9.15 8.96
C ASN A 194 -14.66 -10.68 8.91
N TYR A 195 -14.99 -11.30 7.78
CA TYR A 195 -14.85 -12.74 7.50
C TYR A 195 -15.59 -13.68 8.46
N ARG A 196 -16.52 -13.17 9.28
CA ARG A 196 -17.33 -13.94 10.25
C ARG A 196 -16.53 -14.77 11.26
N PHE A 197 -15.25 -14.47 11.47
CA PHE A 197 -14.40 -15.31 12.30
C PHE A 197 -14.58 -15.02 13.78
N ALA A 198 -14.25 -13.80 14.18
CA ALA A 198 -14.53 -13.39 15.54
C ALA A 198 -16.05 -13.40 15.73
N SER A 199 -16.50 -13.91 16.88
CA SER A 199 -17.86 -13.66 17.40
C SER A 199 -18.15 -12.16 17.62
N MET A 200 -17.22 -11.30 17.19
CA MET A 200 -17.37 -9.87 17.05
C MET A 200 -18.72 -9.56 16.43
N TRP A 201 -19.46 -8.80 17.21
CA TRP A 201 -20.84 -8.41 17.18
C TRP A 201 -21.33 -7.74 15.89
N SER A 202 -20.59 -7.74 14.79
CA SER A 202 -20.84 -6.91 13.61
C SER A 202 -21.16 -7.69 12.33
N SER A 203 -22.05 -7.14 11.51
CA SER A 203 -22.49 -7.70 10.23
C SER A 203 -21.75 -7.11 9.03
N GLY A 204 -20.49 -6.70 9.22
CA GLY A 204 -19.63 -6.25 8.14
C GLY A 204 -19.20 -7.43 7.27
N ARG A 205 -19.90 -7.68 6.16
CA ARG A 205 -19.71 -8.85 5.30
C ARG A 205 -19.25 -8.51 3.88
N GLY A 206 -18.79 -7.28 3.67
CA GLY A 206 -18.22 -6.86 2.38
C GLY A 206 -19.25 -6.64 1.26
N ASP A 207 -20.55 -6.73 1.52
CA ASP A 207 -21.61 -6.60 0.49
C ASP A 207 -21.50 -5.27 -0.29
N GLY A 208 -21.25 -4.17 0.42
CA GLY A 208 -21.07 -2.86 -0.23
C GLY A 208 -19.76 -2.76 -1.02
N THR A 209 -18.68 -3.39 -0.52
CA THR A 209 -17.41 -3.50 -1.26
C THR A 209 -17.62 -4.28 -2.55
N ALA A 210 -18.33 -5.41 -2.49
CA ALA A 210 -18.61 -6.25 -3.65
C ALA A 210 -19.50 -5.52 -4.67
N ALA A 211 -20.56 -4.84 -4.22
CA ALA A 211 -21.43 -4.05 -5.09
C ALA A 211 -20.67 -2.87 -5.74
N ALA A 212 -19.85 -2.15 -4.98
CA ALA A 212 -19.01 -1.07 -5.51
C ALA A 212 -18.02 -1.58 -6.57
N PHE A 213 -17.34 -2.70 -6.28
CA PHE A 213 -16.40 -3.33 -7.21
C PHE A 213 -17.10 -3.79 -8.50
N ARG A 214 -18.24 -4.49 -8.40
CA ARG A 214 -19.04 -4.91 -9.56
C ARG A 214 -19.55 -3.74 -10.40
N ALA A 215 -19.88 -2.61 -9.77
CA ALA A 215 -20.28 -1.39 -10.46
C ALA A 215 -19.11 -0.61 -11.10
N GLY A 216 -17.87 -1.08 -10.93
CA GLY A 216 -16.68 -0.46 -11.50
C GLY A 216 -16.10 0.68 -10.68
N ALA A 217 -16.50 0.86 -9.41
CA ALA A 217 -15.80 1.77 -8.51
C ALA A 217 -14.41 1.21 -8.15
N LYS A 218 -13.42 2.09 -8.02
CA LYS A 218 -12.09 1.70 -7.56
C LYS A 218 -12.12 1.41 -6.07
N LEU A 219 -11.36 0.40 -5.68
CA LEU A 219 -10.99 0.14 -4.30
C LEU A 219 -9.53 0.55 -4.10
N ARG A 220 -9.13 0.78 -2.85
CA ARG A 220 -7.80 1.20 -2.46
C ARG A 220 -7.36 0.50 -1.18
N ASN A 221 -6.07 0.16 -1.10
CA ASN A 221 -5.42 -0.36 0.10
C ASN A 221 -6.12 -1.62 0.65
N VAL A 222 -6.54 -2.52 -0.25
CA VAL A 222 -7.25 -3.77 0.09
C VAL A 222 -6.41 -4.75 0.92
N GLU A 223 -5.09 -4.57 0.93
CA GLU A 223 -4.13 -5.34 1.72
C GLU A 223 -4.17 -4.99 3.23
N PHE A 224 -4.61 -3.78 3.60
CA PHE A 224 -4.66 -3.31 5.00
C PHE A 224 -5.96 -3.69 5.71
N GLY A 225 -6.51 -4.87 5.45
CA GLY A 225 -7.75 -5.39 6.05
C GLY A 225 -7.54 -6.42 7.17
N ASN A 226 -6.30 -6.61 7.61
CA ASN A 226 -5.83 -7.73 8.43
C ASN A 226 -5.78 -7.43 9.94
N PHE A 227 -6.72 -6.64 10.46
CA PHE A 227 -6.77 -6.33 11.88
C PHE A 227 -6.95 -7.58 12.73
N ALA A 228 -6.16 -7.70 13.80
CA ALA A 228 -6.24 -8.78 14.79
C ALA A 228 -6.22 -8.20 16.21
N GLN A 229 -6.86 -8.88 17.15
CA GLN A 229 -6.92 -8.50 18.56
C GLN A 229 -6.44 -9.63 19.46
N LEU A 230 -5.91 -9.28 20.64
CA LEU A 230 -5.64 -10.27 21.68
C LEU A 230 -6.95 -10.69 22.33
N MET A 231 -7.21 -11.99 22.32
CA MET A 231 -8.38 -12.57 22.92
C MET A 231 -7.99 -13.78 23.75
N ARG A 232 -8.82 -14.13 24.72
CA ARG A 232 -8.64 -15.33 25.52
C ARG A 232 -8.81 -16.58 24.68
N VAL A 233 -7.92 -17.56 24.84
CA VAL A 233 -7.92 -18.78 24.02
C VAL A 233 -9.23 -19.57 24.15
N LYS A 234 -9.83 -19.64 25.35
CA LYS A 234 -11.03 -20.46 25.58
C LYS A 234 -12.33 -19.74 25.22
N SER A 235 -12.59 -18.59 25.86
CA SER A 235 -13.85 -17.84 25.64
C SER A 235 -13.88 -17.00 24.38
N HIS A 236 -12.73 -16.80 23.72
CA HIS A 236 -12.59 -15.85 22.62
C HIS A 236 -12.96 -14.41 23.03
N ASN A 237 -12.94 -14.11 24.33
CA ASN A 237 -13.27 -12.78 24.83
C ASN A 237 -12.09 -11.82 24.58
N GLU A 238 -12.38 -10.64 24.03
CA GLU A 238 -11.38 -9.59 23.78
C GLU A 238 -10.75 -9.12 25.09
N VAL A 239 -9.42 -8.95 25.10
CA VAL A 239 -8.70 -8.41 26.25
C VAL A 239 -8.08 -7.07 25.88
N VAL A 240 -8.90 -6.02 26.00
CA VAL A 240 -8.47 -4.64 25.74
C VAL A 240 -7.30 -4.27 26.66
N PHE A 241 -6.26 -3.66 26.09
CA PHE A 241 -5.02 -3.29 26.77
C PHE A 241 -4.15 -4.46 27.25
N GLY A 242 -4.50 -5.70 26.90
CA GLY A 242 -3.76 -6.90 27.32
C GLY A 242 -2.31 -6.90 26.88
N GLU A 243 -2.02 -6.30 25.72
CA GLU A 243 -0.68 -6.21 25.15
C GLU A 243 0.31 -5.42 26.04
N ASN A 244 -0.20 -4.64 27.01
CA ASN A 244 0.62 -3.89 27.96
C ASN A 244 1.14 -4.74 29.14
N VAL A 245 0.76 -6.01 29.22
CA VAL A 245 1.07 -6.93 30.33
C VAL A 245 1.34 -8.37 29.84
N MET A 246 2.02 -8.51 28.69
CA MET A 246 2.32 -9.83 28.10
C MET A 246 3.53 -10.50 28.75
N TYR A 247 3.39 -11.78 29.07
CA TYR A 247 4.44 -12.65 29.59
C TYR A 247 4.50 -13.95 28.79
N ASN A 248 5.70 -14.49 28.60
CA ASN A 248 5.89 -15.83 28.01
C ASN A 248 5.81 -16.93 29.07
N GLU A 249 5.84 -18.20 28.67
CA GLU A 249 5.67 -19.34 29.61
C GLU A 249 6.84 -19.49 30.60
N LYS A 250 7.99 -18.84 30.32
CA LYS A 250 9.13 -18.76 31.23
C LYS A 250 8.97 -17.68 32.31
N GLY A 251 7.89 -16.90 32.27
CA GLY A 251 7.64 -15.78 33.19
C GLY A 251 8.40 -14.49 32.85
N GLU A 252 8.94 -14.38 31.63
CA GLU A 252 9.58 -13.16 31.15
C GLU A 252 8.53 -12.15 30.70
N PHE A 253 8.70 -10.88 31.10
CA PHE A 253 7.85 -9.77 30.65
C PHE A 253 8.28 -9.32 29.25
N ILE A 254 7.47 -9.61 28.23
CA ILE A 254 7.84 -9.45 26.81
C ILE A 254 7.27 -8.18 26.16
N THR A 255 6.35 -7.46 26.81
CA THR A 255 5.84 -6.17 26.29
C THR A 255 6.96 -5.17 25.91
N PRO A 256 8.07 -5.04 26.68
CA PRO A 256 9.16 -4.14 26.33
C PRO A 256 9.88 -4.47 25.00
N HIS A 257 9.66 -5.65 24.42
CA HIS A 257 10.26 -6.03 23.14
C HIS A 257 9.68 -5.25 21.95
N PHE A 258 8.45 -4.73 22.08
CA PHE A 258 7.74 -4.10 20.96
C PHE A 258 7.11 -2.74 21.28
N ARG A 259 7.16 -2.29 22.54
CA ARG A 259 6.75 -0.94 22.95
C ARG A 259 7.49 -0.50 24.22
N ASP A 260 7.86 0.76 24.27
CA ASP A 260 8.57 1.40 25.39
C ASP A 260 7.61 2.17 26.33
N HIS A 261 6.39 2.44 25.89
CA HIS A 261 5.33 3.07 26.68
C HIS A 261 3.98 2.39 26.44
N ARG A 262 2.97 2.79 27.23
CA ARG A 262 1.59 2.30 27.05
C ARG A 262 0.95 2.98 25.84
N GLU A 263 0.53 2.18 24.86
CA GLU A 263 -0.25 2.66 23.72
C GLU A 263 -1.75 2.58 23.98
N THR A 264 -2.53 3.29 23.16
CA THR A 264 -3.99 3.42 23.33
C THR A 264 -4.76 2.20 22.82
N ASP A 265 -4.13 1.39 21.98
CA ASP A 265 -4.68 0.16 21.42
C ASP A 265 -3.54 -0.82 21.08
N ILE A 266 -3.91 -2.03 20.65
CA ILE A 266 -2.98 -3.02 20.13
C ILE A 266 -2.24 -2.50 18.90
N ASN A 267 -1.02 -2.97 18.63
CA ASN A 267 -0.33 -2.72 17.36
C ASN A 267 0.13 -4.06 16.74
N SER A 268 0.49 -4.05 15.45
CA SER A 268 0.92 -5.24 14.73
C SER A 268 2.19 -5.88 15.33
N ASN A 269 3.06 -5.08 15.97
CA ASN A 269 4.27 -5.59 16.63
C ASN A 269 3.95 -6.50 17.83
N ALA A 270 2.84 -6.26 18.56
CA ALA A 270 2.40 -7.16 19.62
C ALA A 270 2.04 -8.56 19.08
N ILE A 271 1.42 -8.61 17.90
CA ILE A 271 1.07 -9.87 17.21
C ILE A 271 2.33 -10.56 16.70
N GLN A 272 3.27 -9.77 16.15
CA GLN A 272 4.57 -10.29 15.71
C GLN A 272 5.37 -10.86 16.89
N GLU A 273 5.37 -10.19 18.05
CA GLU A 273 6.03 -10.69 19.26
C GLU A 273 5.37 -11.99 19.75
N TRP A 274 4.04 -12.03 19.83
CA TRP A 274 3.31 -13.26 20.16
C TRP A 274 3.72 -14.40 19.24
N TYR A 275 3.73 -14.16 17.92
CA TYR A 275 4.10 -15.16 16.92
C TYR A 275 5.55 -15.66 17.11
N LYS A 276 6.50 -14.76 17.34
CA LYS A 276 7.90 -15.11 17.64
C LYS A 276 8.01 -16.03 18.86
N GLN A 277 7.30 -15.74 19.95
CA GLN A 277 7.33 -16.56 21.17
C GLN A 277 6.76 -17.97 20.91
N MET A 278 5.67 -18.07 20.14
CA MET A 278 5.09 -19.37 19.76
C MET A 278 6.07 -20.18 18.91
N CYS A 279 6.68 -19.58 17.90
CA CYS A 279 7.66 -20.26 17.03
C CYS A 279 8.94 -20.68 17.77
N ALA A 280 9.39 -19.88 18.75
CA ALA A 280 10.58 -20.18 19.55
C ALA A 280 10.36 -21.27 20.61
N GLY A 281 9.13 -21.76 20.79
CA GLY A 281 8.79 -22.71 21.86
C GLY A 281 8.86 -22.10 23.26
N THR A 282 8.74 -20.77 23.36
CA THR A 282 8.70 -20.03 24.63
C THR A 282 7.30 -19.56 25.00
N GLY A 283 6.33 -19.70 24.09
CA GLY A 283 4.90 -19.62 24.41
C GLY A 283 4.42 -20.82 25.24
N PRO A 284 3.13 -20.85 25.65
CA PRO A 284 2.09 -19.86 25.39
C PRO A 284 2.35 -18.48 26.01
N VAL A 285 1.65 -17.47 25.47
CA VAL A 285 1.68 -16.11 26.02
C VAL A 285 0.47 -15.90 26.93
N HIS A 286 0.72 -15.34 28.11
CA HIS A 286 -0.29 -15.04 29.11
C HIS A 286 -0.24 -13.57 29.51
N LEU A 287 -1.33 -13.10 30.14
CA LEU A 287 -1.42 -11.75 30.66
C LEU A 287 -1.36 -11.75 32.19
N GLU A 288 -0.43 -10.97 32.76
CA GLU A 288 -0.30 -10.81 34.22
C GLU A 288 -0.58 -9.37 34.65
N PHE A 289 -1.74 -9.19 35.28
CA PHE A 289 -2.12 -7.96 35.95
C PHE A 289 -1.74 -8.13 37.43
N GLY A 290 -0.57 -7.66 37.87
CA GLY A 290 -0.12 -7.80 39.28
C GLY A 290 -1.04 -7.13 40.32
N GLU A 291 -0.51 -6.57 41.42
CA GLU A 291 -1.33 -5.77 42.38
C GLU A 291 -1.90 -4.47 41.80
N ARG A 292 -1.48 -4.12 40.58
CA ARG A 292 -2.11 -3.07 39.80
C ARG A 292 -3.52 -3.57 39.49
N PRO A 293 -4.57 -2.80 39.79
CA PRO A 293 -5.93 -3.28 39.57
C PRO A 293 -6.00 -3.83 38.16
N ARG A 294 -6.87 -4.81 37.94
CA ARG A 294 -7.37 -5.18 36.61
C ARG A 294 -7.53 -3.88 35.79
N GLY A 295 -7.80 -4.01 34.51
CA GLY A 295 -8.91 -3.19 34.04
C GLY A 295 -10.14 -3.47 34.92
N ALA A 296 -10.17 -3.04 36.19
CA ALA A 296 -11.34 -2.48 36.78
C ALA A 296 -11.68 -1.43 35.74
N VAL A 297 -12.58 -1.83 34.85
CA VAL A 297 -13.69 -1.01 34.45
C VAL A 297 -14.09 -0.30 35.73
N ASP A 298 -13.41 0.82 35.92
CA ASP A 298 -13.49 1.65 37.10
C ASP A 298 -14.99 1.77 37.40
N GLU A 299 -15.37 1.62 38.66
CA GLU A 299 -16.75 1.77 39.13
C GLU A 299 -17.40 3.08 38.65
N ARG A 300 -16.60 3.98 38.07
CA ARG A 300 -16.92 5.10 37.15
C ARG A 300 -17.58 4.72 35.79
N LEU A 301 -18.43 3.70 35.72
CA LEU A 301 -19.45 3.53 34.66
C LEU A 301 -20.62 4.53 34.86
N TRP A 302 -20.31 5.80 35.12
CA TRP A 302 -21.32 6.83 35.35
C TRP A 302 -22.23 6.95 34.12
N GLY A 303 -23.54 6.72 34.31
CA GLY A 303 -24.55 7.05 33.30
C GLY A 303 -24.61 6.18 32.04
N ARG A 304 -24.07 4.95 32.04
CA ARG A 304 -24.08 4.05 30.86
C ARG A 304 -24.83 2.72 31.08
N PRO A 305 -26.14 2.73 31.36
CA PRO A 305 -26.91 1.52 31.65
C PRO A 305 -26.86 0.44 30.56
N TYR A 306 -26.83 0.80 29.27
CA TYR A 306 -26.81 -0.18 28.20
C TYR A 306 -25.44 -0.85 28.09
N GLY A 307 -24.36 -0.06 28.09
CA GLY A 307 -22.99 -0.55 28.07
C GLY A 307 -22.63 -1.39 29.29
N LYS A 308 -23.11 -1.01 30.48
CA LYS A 308 -22.91 -1.80 31.71
C LYS A 308 -23.52 -3.19 31.60
N LYS A 309 -24.81 -3.26 31.26
CA LYS A 309 -25.54 -4.53 31.13
C LYS A 309 -24.92 -5.46 30.09
N PHE A 310 -24.47 -4.88 28.98
CA PHE A 310 -23.80 -5.60 27.91
C PHE A 310 -22.47 -6.22 28.38
N ARG A 311 -21.63 -5.44 29.08
CA ARG A 311 -20.36 -5.94 29.63
C ARG A 311 -20.56 -7.03 30.66
N GLU A 312 -21.49 -6.84 31.61
CA GLU A 312 -21.81 -7.84 32.62
C GLU A 312 -22.23 -9.18 32.00
N LEU A 313 -23.03 -9.15 30.93
CA LEU A 313 -23.43 -10.35 30.20
C LEU A 313 -22.25 -11.01 29.47
N ASN A 314 -21.41 -10.21 28.83
CA ASN A 314 -20.26 -10.73 28.09
C ASN A 314 -19.23 -11.36 29.03
N ASP A 315 -18.90 -10.66 30.11
CA ASP A 315 -17.92 -11.09 31.09
C ASP A 315 -18.41 -12.32 31.86
N SER A 316 -19.72 -12.42 32.17
CA SER A 316 -20.28 -13.61 32.81
C SER A 316 -20.22 -14.83 31.91
N ARG A 317 -20.55 -14.69 30.62
CA ARG A 317 -20.42 -15.76 29.62
C ARG A 317 -18.97 -16.19 29.42
N ALA A 318 -18.05 -15.23 29.35
CA ALA A 318 -16.63 -15.54 29.25
C ALA A 318 -16.13 -16.30 30.48
N ALA A 319 -16.55 -15.89 31.69
CA ALA A 319 -16.19 -16.57 32.93
C ALA A 319 -16.74 -18.00 33.04
N GLU A 320 -17.95 -18.28 32.50
CA GLU A 320 -18.51 -19.64 32.40
C GLU A 320 -17.60 -20.58 31.58
N VAL A 321 -16.94 -20.05 30.54
CA VAL A 321 -16.07 -20.82 29.64
C VAL A 321 -14.62 -20.87 30.15
N ASP A 322 -14.08 -19.76 30.64
CA ASP A 322 -12.68 -19.64 31.06
C ASP A 322 -12.42 -20.36 32.40
N GLY A 323 -13.43 -20.42 33.29
CA GLY A 323 -13.28 -20.98 34.64
C GLY A 323 -12.35 -20.13 35.54
N THR A 324 -11.55 -20.80 36.37
CA THR A 324 -10.63 -20.16 37.33
C THR A 324 -9.21 -20.01 36.79
N ASP A 325 -9.05 -19.83 35.48
CA ASP A 325 -7.74 -19.80 34.83
C ASP A 325 -6.81 -18.75 35.50
N PRO A 326 -5.75 -19.19 36.21
CA PRO A 326 -4.87 -18.28 36.94
C PRO A 326 -3.88 -17.56 36.01
N LYS A 327 -3.63 -18.12 34.81
CA LYS A 327 -2.70 -17.59 33.80
C LYS A 327 -3.51 -17.28 32.54
N LEU A 328 -3.96 -16.04 32.40
CA LEU A 328 -4.87 -15.62 31.33
C LEU A 328 -4.21 -15.75 29.94
N GLU A 329 -4.28 -16.94 29.35
CA GLU A 329 -3.70 -17.29 28.05
C GLU A 329 -4.42 -16.53 26.93
N VAL A 330 -3.64 -15.95 26.03
CA VAL A 330 -4.15 -15.17 24.89
C VAL A 330 -3.57 -15.62 23.56
N CYS A 331 -4.39 -15.46 22.52
CA CYS A 331 -3.97 -15.58 21.13
C CYS A 331 -4.47 -14.37 20.31
N PRO A 332 -3.73 -13.97 19.28
CA PRO A 332 -4.23 -13.12 18.21
C PRO A 332 -5.40 -13.80 17.50
N MET A 333 -6.51 -13.10 17.37
CA MET A 333 -7.60 -13.51 16.50
C MET A 333 -7.91 -12.41 15.49
N LEU A 334 -8.05 -12.84 14.22
CA LEU A 334 -8.43 -11.94 13.14
C LEU A 334 -9.81 -11.34 13.41
N VAL A 335 -9.86 -10.02 13.48
CA VAL A 335 -11.12 -9.29 13.49
C VAL A 335 -11.59 -9.06 12.06
N GLY A 336 -10.66 -8.75 11.16
CA GLY A 336 -10.95 -8.47 9.75
C GLY A 336 -11.64 -7.12 9.59
N GLU A 337 -10.96 -6.19 8.92
CA GLU A 337 -11.42 -4.80 8.84
C GLU A 337 -11.13 -4.19 7.47
N GLN A 338 -11.32 -4.98 6.42
CA GLN A 338 -11.09 -4.52 5.05
C GLN A 338 -12.15 -3.48 4.68
N SER A 339 -11.69 -2.25 4.42
CA SER A 339 -12.54 -1.06 4.28
C SER A 339 -12.17 -0.26 3.01
N PRO A 340 -12.22 -0.86 1.82
CA PRO A 340 -11.34 -0.44 0.74
C PRO A 340 -12.02 0.48 -0.28
N ILE A 341 -13.29 0.84 -0.16
CA ILE A 341 -13.97 1.65 -1.19
C ILE A 341 -13.25 3.00 -1.31
N ARG A 342 -12.64 3.26 -2.47
CA ARG A 342 -11.80 4.44 -2.66
C ARG A 342 -12.67 5.68 -2.64
N THR A 343 -12.26 6.68 -1.85
CA THR A 343 -12.91 7.99 -1.83
C THR A 343 -11.92 9.14 -1.97
N ASP A 344 -12.43 10.29 -2.38
CA ASP A 344 -11.73 11.58 -2.28
C ASP A 344 -11.91 12.23 -0.89
N LEU A 345 -11.37 13.45 -0.72
CA LEU A 345 -11.48 14.26 0.51
C LEU A 345 -12.92 14.64 0.89
N TYR A 346 -13.87 14.40 -0.03
CA TYR A 346 -15.28 14.75 0.07
C TYR A 346 -16.18 13.50 0.12
N MET A 347 -15.59 12.32 0.33
CA MET A 347 -16.29 11.03 0.40
C MET A 347 -16.94 10.56 -0.90
N ARG A 348 -16.60 11.19 -2.05
CA ARG A 348 -17.04 10.72 -3.38
C ARG A 348 -16.23 9.52 -3.79
N THR A 349 -16.87 8.51 -4.35
CA THR A 349 -16.15 7.39 -5.00
C THR A 349 -15.75 7.77 -6.43
N THR A 350 -15.05 6.87 -7.12
CA THR A 350 -14.73 7.07 -8.54
C THR A 350 -15.95 6.91 -9.46
N LEU A 351 -17.07 6.37 -8.96
CA LEU A 351 -18.33 6.27 -9.68
C LEU A 351 -19.19 7.49 -9.37
N LYS A 352 -19.61 8.23 -10.40
CA LYS A 352 -20.38 9.47 -10.22
C LYS A 352 -21.69 9.20 -9.48
N GLY A 353 -22.01 10.05 -8.50
CA GLY A 353 -23.22 9.95 -7.66
C GLY A 353 -23.13 8.89 -6.55
N LEU A 354 -22.05 8.10 -6.48
CA LEU A 354 -21.81 7.13 -5.42
C LEU A 354 -20.81 7.68 -4.41
N TYR A 355 -21.16 7.57 -3.13
CA TYR A 355 -20.36 7.97 -1.97
C TYR A 355 -20.13 6.78 -1.05
N ALA A 356 -19.08 6.81 -0.25
CA ALA A 356 -18.80 5.75 0.72
C ALA A 356 -18.24 6.33 2.02
N ILE A 357 -18.78 5.90 3.16
CA ILE A 357 -18.44 6.47 4.47
C ILE A 357 -18.21 5.40 5.55
N GLY A 358 -17.48 5.79 6.60
CA GLY A 358 -17.21 4.93 7.75
C GLY A 358 -16.36 3.70 7.38
N ASP A 359 -16.62 2.57 8.02
CA ASP A 359 -15.82 1.35 7.89
C ASP A 359 -15.91 0.67 6.51
N CYS A 360 -16.63 1.21 5.51
CA CYS A 360 -16.54 0.67 4.15
C CYS A 360 -15.46 1.38 3.29
N SER A 361 -15.02 2.57 3.70
CA SER A 361 -14.07 3.41 2.96
C SER A 361 -12.92 3.95 3.79
N TYR A 362 -12.74 3.49 5.04
CA TYR A 362 -11.67 4.00 5.92
C TYR A 362 -10.27 3.85 5.29
N SER A 363 -9.86 2.64 4.91
CA SER A 363 -8.60 2.38 4.19
C SER A 363 -8.65 2.99 2.78
N GLY A 364 -9.81 2.96 2.13
CA GLY A 364 -10.03 3.49 0.79
C GLY A 364 -9.89 5.02 0.66
N SER A 365 -10.19 5.76 1.73
CA SER A 365 -9.95 7.21 1.85
C SER A 365 -8.48 7.55 2.11
N ALA A 366 -7.69 6.52 2.44
CA ALA A 366 -6.34 6.63 2.97
C ALA A 366 -6.20 7.44 4.27
N ALA A 367 -7.28 7.78 4.99
CA ALA A 367 -7.18 8.53 6.25
C ALA A 367 -6.25 7.85 7.28
N ALA A 368 -6.30 6.52 7.33
CA ALA A 368 -5.55 5.68 8.26
C ALA A 368 -4.04 5.60 7.98
N GLY A 369 -3.65 5.72 6.71
CA GLY A 369 -2.37 5.22 6.25
C GLY A 369 -2.27 3.70 6.31
N ALA A 370 -1.12 3.19 6.76
CA ALA A 370 -0.77 1.77 6.75
C ALA A 370 -1.44 0.91 7.85
N VAL A 371 -2.66 1.24 8.27
CA VAL A 371 -3.38 0.55 9.36
C VAL A 371 -4.85 0.25 8.98
N PRO A 372 -5.43 -0.84 9.48
CA PRO A 372 -6.83 -1.21 9.22
C PRO A 372 -7.82 -0.30 9.95
N ALA A 373 -9.09 -0.35 9.55
CA ALA A 373 -10.18 0.38 10.19
C ALA A 373 -10.71 -0.30 11.47
N PRO A 374 -11.35 0.43 12.38
CA PRO A 374 -10.84 1.70 12.88
C PRO A 374 -9.41 1.49 13.42
N PRO A 375 -8.51 2.48 13.24
CA PRO A 375 -7.06 2.33 13.35
C PRO A 375 -6.72 1.64 14.66
N GLY A 376 -6.27 0.39 14.53
CA GLY A 376 -5.78 -0.44 15.62
C GLY A 376 -4.46 0.11 16.15
N ARG A 377 -4.51 1.34 16.67
CA ARG A 377 -3.53 2.19 17.38
C ARG A 377 -4.16 3.48 17.95
N ASN A 378 -5.35 3.89 17.48
CA ASN A 378 -6.10 5.07 17.93
C ASN A 378 -7.50 4.68 18.43
N ARG A 379 -7.62 4.38 19.72
CA ARG A 379 -8.90 3.97 20.33
C ARG A 379 -9.97 5.07 20.19
N GLY A 380 -11.21 4.67 19.90
CA GLY A 380 -12.35 5.59 19.80
C GLY A 380 -12.53 6.30 18.45
N SER A 381 -11.59 6.11 17.53
CA SER A 381 -11.62 6.71 16.20
C SER A 381 -12.78 6.22 15.33
N GLY A 382 -13.21 4.96 15.48
CA GLY A 382 -14.22 4.36 14.60
C GLY A 382 -15.57 5.07 14.59
N ILE A 383 -16.17 5.32 15.77
CA ILE A 383 -17.47 6.00 15.85
C ILE A 383 -17.35 7.41 15.29
N LEU A 384 -16.36 8.17 15.75
CA LEU A 384 -16.29 9.59 15.41
C LEU A 384 -15.79 9.83 13.98
N ASN A 385 -14.96 8.95 13.42
CA ASN A 385 -14.64 9.00 12.00
C ASN A 385 -15.85 8.68 11.11
N ALA A 386 -16.69 7.73 11.51
CA ALA A 386 -17.92 7.45 10.77
C ALA A 386 -18.86 8.67 10.79
N VAL A 387 -18.95 9.39 11.91
CA VAL A 387 -19.71 10.65 12.03
C VAL A 387 -19.06 11.77 11.21
N PHE A 388 -17.73 11.91 11.26
CA PHE A 388 -16.97 12.84 10.43
C PHE A 388 -17.25 12.64 8.94
N ALA A 389 -17.03 11.42 8.44
CA ALA A 389 -17.26 11.06 7.05
C ALA A 389 -18.72 11.32 6.65
N ALA A 390 -19.67 11.03 7.54
CA ALA A 390 -21.09 11.30 7.31
C ALA A 390 -21.42 12.80 7.20
N VAL A 391 -20.86 13.65 8.06
CA VAL A 391 -21.07 15.11 8.02
C VAL A 391 -20.44 15.71 6.76
N VAL A 392 -19.21 15.28 6.41
CA VAL A 392 -18.54 15.69 5.16
C VAL A 392 -19.33 15.22 3.93
N CYS A 393 -19.84 13.99 3.94
CA CYS A 393 -20.67 13.46 2.85
C CYS A 393 -21.98 14.25 2.71
N GLY A 394 -22.64 14.59 3.82
CA GLY A 394 -23.86 15.42 3.79
C GLY A 394 -23.63 16.80 3.18
N GLU A 395 -22.52 17.47 3.52
CA GLU A 395 -22.09 18.72 2.87
C GLU A 395 -21.79 18.53 1.38
N THR A 396 -21.17 17.41 1.03
CA THR A 396 -20.81 17.11 -0.36
C THR A 396 -22.03 16.83 -1.22
N ILE A 397 -23.01 16.09 -0.70
CA ILE A 397 -24.29 15.84 -1.37
C ILE A 397 -25.06 17.15 -1.53
N ASP A 398 -25.07 18.03 -0.54
CA ASP A 398 -25.67 19.37 -0.65
C ASP A 398 -25.06 20.17 -1.81
N ASN A 399 -23.72 20.23 -1.87
CA ASN A 399 -23.00 20.87 -2.96
C ASN A 399 -23.31 20.25 -4.33
N ASP A 400 -23.29 18.92 -4.43
CA ASP A 400 -23.56 18.21 -5.68
C ASP A 400 -25.04 18.33 -6.08
N PHE A 401 -25.94 18.37 -5.10
CA PHE A 401 -27.36 18.62 -5.30
C PHE A 401 -27.58 20.01 -5.88
N HIS A 402 -26.86 21.03 -5.44
CA HIS A 402 -27.00 22.39 -5.97
C HIS A 402 -26.10 22.72 -7.15
N ALA A 403 -25.25 21.79 -7.60
CA ALA A 403 -24.38 21.99 -8.74
C ALA A 403 -25.18 22.31 -10.02
N PRO A 404 -24.71 23.25 -10.86
CA PRO A 404 -25.41 23.63 -12.08
C PRO A 404 -25.43 22.47 -13.08
N VAL A 405 -26.64 22.04 -13.46
CA VAL A 405 -26.87 21.00 -14.48
C VAL A 405 -27.38 21.65 -15.76
N ARG A 406 -26.85 21.26 -16.92
CA ARG A 406 -27.43 21.65 -18.22
C ARG A 406 -28.71 20.84 -18.45
N GLY A 407 -29.86 21.51 -18.40
CA GLY A 407 -31.17 20.89 -18.65
C GLY A 407 -31.94 20.51 -17.37
N PRO A 408 -33.15 19.96 -17.50
CA PRO A 408 -33.97 19.56 -16.36
C PRO A 408 -33.34 18.38 -15.61
N LYS A 409 -33.41 18.41 -14.27
CA LYS A 409 -33.08 17.25 -13.43
C LYS A 409 -34.15 16.18 -13.62
N LEU A 410 -33.89 15.24 -14.52
CA LEU A 410 -34.72 14.05 -14.69
C LEU A 410 -34.36 13.01 -13.62
N PRO A 411 -35.31 12.16 -13.21
CA PRO A 411 -35.00 10.97 -12.41
C PRO A 411 -33.91 10.13 -13.10
N PRO A 412 -33.06 9.43 -12.32
CA PRO A 412 -32.11 8.50 -12.90
C PRO A 412 -32.81 7.47 -13.77
N LYS A 413 -32.23 7.20 -14.94
CA LYS A 413 -32.70 6.12 -15.80
C LYS A 413 -32.24 4.79 -15.20
N ILE A 414 -33.18 3.86 -15.08
CA ILE A 414 -32.89 2.48 -14.67
C ILE A 414 -32.78 1.62 -15.93
N ASP A 415 -31.69 0.87 -16.04
CA ASP A 415 -31.52 -0.13 -17.08
C ASP A 415 -32.26 -1.42 -16.68
N GLU A 416 -33.39 -1.67 -17.32
CA GLU A 416 -34.21 -2.87 -17.09
C GLU A 416 -33.49 -4.18 -17.44
N ALA A 417 -32.53 -4.14 -18.38
CA ALA A 417 -31.74 -5.32 -18.70
C ALA A 417 -30.78 -5.65 -17.55
N GLN A 418 -30.14 -4.64 -16.97
CA GLN A 418 -29.29 -4.79 -15.78
C GLN A 418 -30.12 -5.30 -14.59
N VAL A 419 -31.31 -4.74 -14.36
CA VAL A 419 -32.23 -5.22 -13.30
C VAL A 419 -32.56 -6.69 -13.49
N ALA A 420 -33.03 -7.08 -14.69
CA ALA A 420 -33.40 -8.47 -14.96
C ALA A 420 -32.23 -9.44 -14.76
N GLN A 421 -31.03 -9.06 -15.23
CA GLN A 421 -29.82 -9.87 -15.05
C GLN A 421 -29.47 -10.02 -13.56
N ARG A 422 -29.39 -8.92 -12.82
CA ARG A 422 -29.02 -8.94 -11.39
C ARG A 422 -30.06 -9.64 -10.53
N THR A 423 -31.35 -9.50 -10.84
CA THR A 423 -32.41 -10.25 -10.16
C THR A 423 -32.27 -11.76 -10.40
N LYS A 424 -31.94 -12.19 -11.63
CA LYS A 424 -31.69 -13.60 -11.92
C LYS A 424 -30.49 -14.13 -11.13
N GLU A 425 -29.38 -13.41 -11.13
CA GLU A 425 -28.18 -13.79 -10.36
C GLU A 425 -28.44 -13.83 -8.86
N LEU A 426 -29.18 -12.84 -8.33
CA LEU A 426 -29.57 -12.75 -6.93
C LEU A 426 -30.30 -14.01 -6.45
N PHE A 427 -31.26 -14.52 -7.21
CA PHE A 427 -32.10 -15.65 -6.79
C PHE A 427 -31.60 -17.02 -7.29
N ALA A 428 -30.58 -17.07 -8.14
CA ALA A 428 -30.04 -18.32 -8.67
C ALA A 428 -29.72 -19.39 -7.59
N PRO A 429 -29.20 -19.06 -6.39
CA PRO A 429 -28.99 -20.07 -5.34
C PRO A 429 -30.27 -20.79 -4.87
N LEU A 430 -31.44 -20.15 -4.93
CA LEU A 430 -32.71 -20.77 -4.54
C LEU A 430 -33.22 -21.78 -5.59
N GLU A 431 -32.77 -21.65 -6.84
CA GLU A 431 -33.21 -22.50 -7.95
C GLU A 431 -32.39 -23.80 -8.05
N ARG A 432 -31.26 -23.88 -7.32
CA ARG A 432 -30.35 -25.03 -7.37
C ARG A 432 -30.81 -26.14 -6.43
N SER A 433 -31.02 -27.34 -6.97
CA SER A 433 -31.32 -28.55 -6.17
C SER A 433 -30.08 -29.21 -5.57
N GLU A 434 -28.92 -29.03 -6.21
CA GLU A 434 -27.62 -29.59 -5.84
C GLU A 434 -26.56 -28.49 -5.73
N GLY A 435 -25.48 -28.76 -5.00
CA GLY A 435 -24.44 -27.78 -4.72
C GLY A 435 -24.02 -27.75 -3.25
N CYS A 436 -23.05 -26.89 -2.94
CA CYS A 436 -22.57 -26.68 -1.58
C CYS A 436 -23.45 -25.70 -0.79
N THR A 437 -23.21 -25.63 0.51
CA THR A 437 -23.76 -24.59 1.37
C THR A 437 -22.87 -23.36 1.37
N ALA A 438 -23.37 -22.24 1.87
CA ALA A 438 -22.54 -21.05 2.13
C ALA A 438 -21.51 -21.31 3.23
N GLU A 439 -21.82 -22.19 4.20
CA GLU A 439 -20.91 -22.57 5.29
C GLU A 439 -19.65 -23.25 4.75
N ASP A 440 -19.78 -24.17 3.79
CA ASP A 440 -18.64 -24.82 3.12
C ASP A 440 -17.66 -23.80 2.49
N VAL A 441 -18.19 -22.68 1.96
CA VAL A 441 -17.39 -21.61 1.35
C VAL A 441 -16.78 -20.71 2.43
N ILE A 442 -17.56 -20.33 3.44
CA ILE A 442 -17.12 -19.52 4.58
C ILE A 442 -15.96 -20.20 5.30
N ASP A 443 -16.06 -21.51 5.55
CA ASP A 443 -15.02 -22.30 6.20
C ASP A 443 -13.69 -22.24 5.43
N LEU A 444 -13.73 -22.33 4.09
CA LEU A 444 -12.52 -22.20 3.27
C LEU A 444 -11.94 -20.79 3.35
N VAL A 445 -12.76 -19.75 3.28
CA VAL A 445 -12.28 -18.37 3.40
C VAL A 445 -11.66 -18.15 4.79
N GLN A 446 -12.26 -18.70 5.84
CA GLN A 446 -11.73 -18.60 7.20
C GLN A 446 -10.42 -19.38 7.36
N GLN A 447 -10.28 -20.57 6.76
CA GLN A 447 -9.02 -21.31 6.73
C GLN A 447 -7.90 -20.53 6.06
N ALA A 448 -8.21 -19.72 5.04
CA ALA A 448 -7.25 -18.83 4.42
C ALA A 448 -6.95 -17.61 5.30
N MET A 449 -7.98 -16.90 5.76
CA MET A 449 -7.80 -15.58 6.37
C MET A 449 -7.41 -15.63 7.86
N CYS A 450 -7.93 -16.56 8.64
CA CYS A 450 -7.85 -16.50 10.11
C CYS A 450 -6.47 -16.80 10.70
N PRO A 451 -5.65 -17.71 10.15
CA PRO A 451 -4.29 -17.93 10.63
C PRO A 451 -3.47 -16.63 10.56
N SER A 452 -2.87 -16.24 11.69
CA SER A 452 -2.11 -14.99 11.77
C SER A 452 -0.88 -14.99 10.86
N ASP A 453 -0.29 -16.16 10.60
CA ASP A 453 0.82 -16.37 9.68
C ASP A 453 0.42 -16.37 8.19
N PHE A 454 -0.89 -16.34 7.90
CA PHE A 454 -1.39 -16.15 6.54
C PHE A 454 -1.76 -14.70 6.26
N SER A 455 -2.34 -13.98 7.23
CA SER A 455 -2.94 -12.65 6.97
C SER A 455 -2.28 -11.48 7.72
N VAL A 456 -1.62 -11.73 8.85
CA VAL A 456 -0.95 -10.66 9.63
C VAL A 456 0.56 -10.69 9.38
N ILE A 457 1.18 -11.84 9.66
CA ILE A 457 2.60 -12.10 9.46
C ILE A 457 2.75 -12.90 8.17
N MET A 458 2.86 -12.21 7.03
CA MET A 458 2.79 -12.83 5.71
C MET A 458 4.16 -13.26 5.18
N ARG A 459 4.18 -14.23 4.28
CA ARG A 459 5.34 -14.66 3.48
C ARG A 459 4.86 -15.23 2.16
N ALA A 460 5.63 -15.08 1.08
CA ALA A 460 5.20 -15.44 -0.28
C ALA A 460 4.58 -16.84 -0.41
N ASP A 461 5.23 -17.88 0.11
CA ASP A 461 4.78 -19.28 0.03
C ASP A 461 3.47 -19.57 0.79
N ARG A 462 3.29 -18.96 1.97
CA ARG A 462 2.05 -19.09 2.75
C ARG A 462 0.90 -18.31 2.12
N MET A 463 1.17 -17.13 1.59
CA MET A 463 0.16 -16.36 0.84
C MET A 463 -0.28 -17.09 -0.43
N GLU A 464 0.64 -17.73 -1.16
CA GLU A 464 0.30 -18.57 -2.31
C GLU A 464 -0.64 -19.72 -1.89
N THR A 465 -0.34 -20.36 -0.76
CA THR A 465 -1.20 -21.41 -0.18
C THR A 465 -2.58 -20.87 0.19
N ALA A 466 -2.64 -19.73 0.88
CA ALA A 466 -3.89 -19.09 1.28
C ALA A 466 -4.73 -18.67 0.06
N LEU A 467 -4.09 -18.08 -0.95
CA LEU A 467 -4.74 -17.72 -2.21
C LEU A 467 -5.28 -18.96 -2.93
N ALA A 468 -4.56 -20.07 -2.94
CA ALA A 468 -5.08 -21.33 -3.52
C ALA A 468 -6.36 -21.82 -2.81
N ILE A 469 -6.44 -21.69 -1.48
CA ILE A 469 -7.65 -21.98 -0.70
C ILE A 469 -8.80 -21.02 -1.10
N VAL A 470 -8.51 -19.73 -1.22
CA VAL A 470 -9.50 -18.74 -1.69
C VAL A 470 -9.99 -19.05 -3.10
N MET A 471 -9.11 -19.45 -4.02
CA MET A 471 -9.51 -19.83 -5.38
C MET A 471 -10.38 -21.10 -5.40
N LYS A 472 -10.13 -22.04 -4.48
CA LYS A 472 -11.04 -23.19 -4.26
C LYS A 472 -12.40 -22.72 -3.75
N ALA A 473 -12.43 -21.80 -2.79
CA ALA A 473 -13.65 -21.20 -2.27
C ALA A 473 -14.45 -20.48 -3.38
N LYS A 474 -13.76 -19.71 -4.24
CA LYS A 474 -14.35 -19.03 -5.41
C LYS A 474 -15.02 -19.98 -6.39
N LYS A 475 -14.36 -21.09 -6.71
CA LYS A 475 -14.96 -22.14 -7.56
C LYS A 475 -16.20 -22.74 -6.91
N LEU A 476 -16.14 -22.98 -5.59
CA LEU A 476 -17.23 -23.57 -4.82
C LEU A 476 -18.42 -22.61 -4.70
N ALA A 477 -18.17 -21.31 -4.51
CA ALA A 477 -19.16 -20.25 -4.42
C ALA A 477 -20.13 -20.24 -5.61
N GLY A 478 -19.64 -20.50 -6.82
CA GLY A 478 -20.47 -20.62 -8.04
C GLY A 478 -21.52 -21.73 -8.00
N THR A 479 -21.43 -22.66 -7.04
CA THR A 479 -22.34 -23.81 -6.88
C THR A 479 -23.24 -23.72 -5.65
N MET A 480 -23.15 -22.64 -4.86
CA MET A 480 -23.92 -22.53 -3.61
C MET A 480 -25.43 -22.65 -3.83
N LYS A 481 -26.12 -23.39 -2.97
CA LYS A 481 -27.58 -23.45 -2.94
C LYS A 481 -28.14 -22.82 -1.66
N ALA A 482 -29.37 -22.33 -1.74
CA ALA A 482 -30.11 -21.78 -0.61
C ALA A 482 -31.51 -22.40 -0.54
N ARG A 483 -31.99 -22.66 0.68
CA ARG A 483 -33.34 -23.20 0.93
C ARG A 483 -34.38 -22.10 1.14
N ASP A 484 -33.94 -20.94 1.62
CA ASP A 484 -34.77 -19.80 1.95
C ASP A 484 -34.00 -18.48 1.78
N ILE A 485 -34.67 -17.35 2.04
CA ILE A 485 -34.10 -16.00 1.87
C ILE A 485 -32.95 -15.72 2.86
N HIS A 486 -32.91 -16.37 4.03
CA HIS A 486 -31.82 -16.21 4.99
C HIS A 486 -30.57 -16.94 4.53
N GLU A 487 -30.71 -18.14 3.97
CA GLU A 487 -29.59 -18.84 3.33
C GLU A 487 -29.13 -18.15 2.06
N LEU A 488 -30.05 -17.49 1.34
CA LEU A 488 -29.69 -16.66 0.20
C LEU A 488 -28.74 -15.53 0.62
N LEU A 489 -29.04 -14.85 1.73
CA LEU A 489 -28.14 -13.85 2.30
C LEU A 489 -26.76 -14.45 2.62
N ASN A 490 -26.71 -15.64 3.24
CA ASN A 490 -25.45 -16.31 3.53
C ASN A 490 -24.63 -16.59 2.26
N CYS A 491 -25.28 -16.97 1.15
CA CYS A 491 -24.59 -17.19 -0.12
C CYS A 491 -23.94 -15.90 -0.64
N HIS A 492 -24.67 -14.78 -0.63
CA HIS A 492 -24.13 -13.50 -1.12
C HIS A 492 -23.04 -12.93 -0.20
N GLU A 493 -23.19 -13.09 1.11
CA GLU A 493 -22.16 -12.69 2.08
C GLU A 493 -20.91 -13.58 1.94
N ALA A 494 -21.05 -14.87 1.64
CA ALA A 494 -19.92 -15.77 1.36
C ALA A 494 -19.19 -15.40 0.06
N ASP A 495 -19.92 -15.05 -0.99
CA ASP A 495 -19.33 -14.57 -2.26
C ASP A 495 -18.54 -13.25 -2.05
N ALA A 496 -19.10 -12.31 -1.29
CA ALA A 496 -18.43 -11.07 -0.93
C ALA A 496 -17.16 -11.30 -0.08
N MET A 497 -17.17 -12.30 0.81
CA MET A 497 -15.99 -12.72 1.56
C MET A 497 -14.88 -13.30 0.67
N VAL A 498 -15.24 -14.15 -0.29
CA VAL A 498 -14.28 -14.69 -1.27
C VAL A 498 -13.63 -13.56 -2.05
N LEU A 499 -14.42 -12.62 -2.59
CA LEU A 499 -13.91 -11.47 -3.33
C LEU A 499 -12.92 -10.67 -2.47
N SER A 500 -13.29 -10.37 -1.23
CA SER A 500 -12.47 -9.60 -0.28
C SER A 500 -11.13 -10.27 0.01
N ALA A 501 -11.14 -11.60 0.21
CA ALA A 501 -9.95 -12.39 0.46
C ALA A 501 -9.03 -12.45 -0.78
N GLU A 502 -9.60 -12.61 -1.98
CA GLU A 502 -8.82 -12.59 -3.22
C GLU A 502 -8.15 -11.22 -3.45
N LEU A 503 -8.90 -10.13 -3.24
CA LEU A 503 -8.36 -8.77 -3.33
C LEU A 503 -7.19 -8.56 -2.34
N HIS A 504 -7.34 -9.05 -1.11
CA HIS A 504 -6.31 -8.97 -0.08
C HIS A 504 -5.01 -9.64 -0.53
N TYR A 505 -5.06 -10.94 -0.89
CA TYR A 505 -3.84 -11.69 -1.22
C TYR A 505 -3.17 -11.22 -2.50
N ARG A 506 -3.92 -10.82 -3.53
CA ARG A 506 -3.34 -10.29 -4.78
C ARG A 506 -2.62 -8.96 -4.55
N ALA A 507 -3.17 -8.06 -3.75
CA ALA A 507 -2.48 -6.82 -3.37
C ALA A 507 -1.29 -7.08 -2.44
N ALA A 508 -1.44 -8.02 -1.50
CA ALA A 508 -0.36 -8.42 -0.59
C ALA A 508 0.82 -9.05 -1.33
N GLU A 509 0.55 -9.84 -2.37
CA GLU A 509 1.58 -10.38 -3.25
C GLU A 509 2.31 -9.27 -3.99
N MET A 510 1.59 -8.25 -4.47
CA MET A 510 2.17 -7.10 -5.16
C MET A 510 3.13 -6.32 -4.26
N ARG A 511 2.71 -5.92 -3.05
CA ARG A 511 3.51 -5.09 -2.11
C ARG A 511 4.69 -5.87 -1.51
N LYS A 512 5.92 -5.46 -1.85
CA LYS A 512 7.18 -6.10 -1.39
C LYS A 512 7.90 -5.25 -0.33
N GLU A 513 7.23 -4.97 0.78
CA GLU A 513 7.76 -4.27 1.97
C GLU A 513 6.98 -4.70 3.23
N SER A 514 7.41 -4.23 4.40
CA SER A 514 6.60 -4.23 5.63
C SER A 514 6.35 -2.81 6.10
N ARG A 515 5.09 -2.47 6.38
CA ARG A 515 4.67 -1.13 6.80
C ARG A 515 3.41 -1.20 7.64
N GLY A 516 3.42 -0.60 8.83
CA GLY A 516 2.29 -0.56 9.75
C GLY A 516 1.75 -1.96 10.08
N TRP A 517 0.51 -2.21 9.71
CA TRP A 517 -0.16 -3.52 9.89
C TRP A 517 0.08 -4.51 8.76
N PHE A 518 0.73 -4.10 7.67
CA PHE A 518 1.13 -4.99 6.58
C PHE A 518 2.54 -5.52 6.85
N LEU A 519 2.66 -6.75 7.33
CA LEU A 519 3.95 -7.34 7.71
C LEU A 519 4.30 -8.52 6.79
N ARG A 520 5.47 -8.45 6.14
CA ARG A 520 6.04 -9.47 5.25
C ARG A 520 7.37 -9.96 5.82
N GLU A 521 7.45 -11.22 6.22
CA GLU A 521 8.69 -11.82 6.74
C GLU A 521 9.81 -11.88 5.69
N ASP A 522 9.45 -12.01 4.41
CA ASP A 522 10.39 -12.01 3.28
C ASP A 522 10.77 -10.61 2.79
N TYR A 523 10.09 -9.57 3.28
CA TYR A 523 10.39 -8.15 3.05
C TYR A 523 10.18 -7.36 4.35
N PRO A 524 11.03 -7.54 5.37
CA PRO A 524 10.76 -7.08 6.73
C PRO A 524 10.87 -5.57 6.93
N GLU A 525 11.50 -4.87 5.98
CA GLU A 525 11.77 -3.44 6.08
C GLU A 525 10.72 -2.59 5.34
N ARG A 526 10.55 -1.36 5.81
CA ARG A 526 9.78 -0.32 5.14
C ARG A 526 10.55 0.23 3.94
N ASP A 527 9.92 0.29 2.77
CA ASP A 527 10.55 0.74 1.53
C ASP A 527 9.83 1.97 0.97
N ASP A 528 10.28 3.16 1.39
CA ASP A 528 9.70 4.42 0.93
C ASP A 528 9.99 4.72 -0.55
N ALA A 529 11.08 4.19 -1.11
CA ALA A 529 11.48 4.43 -2.50
C ALA A 529 10.54 3.74 -3.49
N ASN A 530 10.21 2.47 -3.23
CA ASN A 530 9.40 1.68 -4.15
C ASN A 530 7.92 1.63 -3.76
N TRP A 531 7.60 1.72 -2.47
CA TRP A 531 6.27 1.37 -1.94
C TRP A 531 5.54 2.47 -1.17
N LEU A 532 6.04 3.71 -1.19
CA LEU A 532 5.28 4.90 -0.78
C LEU A 532 4.19 5.25 -1.83
N LYS A 533 3.28 4.30 -2.02
CA LYS A 533 2.23 4.23 -3.04
C LYS A 533 1.00 3.57 -2.42
N TRP A 534 -0.17 4.04 -2.82
CA TRP A 534 -1.42 3.31 -2.62
C TRP A 534 -1.59 2.28 -3.73
N ILE A 535 -2.20 1.14 -3.38
CA ILE A 535 -2.61 0.13 -4.37
C ILE A 535 -4.10 0.32 -4.62
N ASP A 536 -4.46 0.65 -5.84
CA ASP A 536 -5.83 0.74 -6.31
C ASP A 536 -6.18 -0.48 -7.15
N VAL A 537 -7.43 -0.94 -7.07
CA VAL A 537 -7.94 -2.05 -7.87
C VAL A 537 -9.33 -1.73 -8.41
N GLN A 538 -9.59 -2.12 -9.65
CA GLN A 538 -10.87 -1.90 -10.33
C GLN A 538 -11.30 -3.17 -11.05
N ASN A 539 -12.62 -3.36 -11.17
CA ASN A 539 -13.19 -4.36 -12.06
C ASN A 539 -13.22 -3.80 -13.48
N VAL A 540 -12.45 -4.40 -14.39
CA VAL A 540 -12.45 -4.08 -15.82
C VAL A 540 -12.84 -5.35 -16.57
N ASP A 541 -14.04 -5.34 -17.15
CA ASP A 541 -14.61 -6.46 -17.91
C ASP A 541 -14.62 -7.82 -17.17
N GLY A 542 -14.77 -7.78 -15.83
CA GLY A 542 -14.82 -8.97 -14.97
C GLY A 542 -13.48 -9.35 -14.33
N GLU A 543 -12.39 -8.66 -14.69
CA GLU A 543 -11.04 -8.91 -14.20
C GLU A 543 -10.59 -7.86 -13.18
N MET A 544 -9.75 -8.28 -12.23
CA MET A 544 -9.13 -7.39 -11.26
C MET A 544 -7.91 -6.70 -11.87
N GLU A 545 -8.02 -5.40 -12.16
CA GLU A 545 -6.90 -4.59 -12.62
C GLU A 545 -6.30 -3.79 -11.45
N PHE A 546 -5.06 -4.11 -11.09
CA PHE A 546 -4.31 -3.42 -10.04
C PHE A 546 -3.44 -2.30 -10.63
N THR A 547 -3.44 -1.15 -9.96
CA THR A 547 -2.60 0.00 -10.30
C THR A 547 -2.01 0.61 -9.04
N THR A 548 -0.87 1.29 -9.15
CA THR A 548 -0.29 2.04 -8.01
C THR A 548 -0.46 3.53 -8.20
N VAL A 549 -0.80 4.24 -7.12
CA VAL A 549 -0.85 5.70 -7.07
C VAL A 549 0.21 6.20 -6.11
N ARG A 550 1.18 6.97 -6.60
CA ARG A 550 2.21 7.60 -5.76
C ARG A 550 1.55 8.52 -4.73
N VAL A 551 2.00 8.44 -3.49
CA VAL A 551 1.58 9.35 -2.44
C VAL A 551 2.19 10.74 -2.72
N PRO A 552 1.40 11.84 -2.72
CA PRO A 552 1.88 13.17 -3.09
C PRO A 552 2.63 13.84 -1.92
N VAL A 553 3.70 13.21 -1.44
CA VAL A 553 4.45 13.65 -0.25
C VAL A 553 5.04 15.06 -0.38
N GLU A 554 5.34 15.50 -1.60
CA GLU A 554 5.82 16.84 -1.90
C GLU A 554 4.84 17.94 -1.48
N CYS A 555 3.54 17.66 -1.55
CA CYS A 555 2.46 18.59 -1.24
C CYS A 555 2.07 18.59 0.24
N TRP A 556 2.66 17.70 1.04
CA TRP A 556 2.23 17.45 2.41
C TRP A 556 3.17 18.07 3.44
N PRO A 557 2.62 18.50 4.60
CA PRO A 557 3.40 19.17 5.63
C PRO A 557 4.39 18.23 6.36
N VAL A 558 4.05 16.95 6.51
CA VAL A 558 4.92 15.94 7.12
C VAL A 558 5.49 15.04 6.03
N LYS A 559 6.81 14.93 5.95
CA LYS A 559 7.51 14.20 4.89
C LYS A 559 8.31 13.06 5.52
N PRO A 560 8.49 11.92 4.82
CA PRO A 560 9.47 10.94 5.25
C PRO A 560 10.83 11.63 5.37
N ALA A 561 11.69 11.13 6.27
CA ALA A 561 13.07 11.54 6.28
C ALA A 561 13.63 11.37 4.86
N PRO A 562 14.47 12.29 4.36
CA PRO A 562 15.14 12.07 3.09
C PRO A 562 15.80 10.70 3.13
N GLU A 563 15.56 9.91 2.10
CA GLU A 563 16.06 8.55 1.99
C GLU A 563 17.55 8.57 2.29
N VAL A 564 17.96 7.90 3.37
CA VAL A 564 19.39 7.63 3.59
C VAL A 564 19.70 6.50 2.63
N ILE A 565 19.98 6.84 1.38
CA ILE A 565 20.48 5.87 0.41
C ILE A 565 21.79 5.34 1.01
N PRO A 566 21.87 4.05 1.39
CA PRO A 566 23.06 3.53 2.04
C PRO A 566 24.25 3.78 1.13
N THR A 567 25.27 4.47 1.64
CA THR A 567 26.54 4.60 0.93
C THR A 567 27.42 3.41 1.26
N VAL A 568 28.28 3.05 0.31
CA VAL A 568 29.29 2.01 0.50
C VAL A 568 30.22 2.39 1.67
N PRO A 569 30.73 1.43 2.45
CA PRO A 569 31.55 1.74 3.61
C PRO A 569 32.85 2.47 3.23
N VAL A 570 33.25 3.43 4.07
CA VAL A 570 34.51 4.18 3.98
C VAL A 570 35.32 4.02 5.27
N THR A 571 36.63 3.86 5.11
CA THR A 571 37.59 3.81 6.22
C THR A 571 37.89 5.20 6.78
N GLU A 572 38.42 5.30 8.00
CA GLU A 572 38.81 6.60 8.58
C GLU A 572 39.92 7.30 7.79
N GLU A 573 40.80 6.53 7.13
CA GLU A 573 41.82 7.08 6.22
C GLU A 573 41.17 7.69 4.97
N GLU A 574 40.20 7.00 4.37
CA GLU A 574 39.44 7.53 3.22
C GLU A 574 38.66 8.80 3.59
N LYS A 575 38.11 8.87 4.82
CA LYS A 575 37.42 10.06 5.33
C LYS A 575 38.34 11.27 5.50
N ALA A 576 39.60 11.04 5.88
CA ALA A 576 40.60 12.09 6.03
C ALA A 576 41.21 12.53 4.67
N GLY A 577 41.01 11.75 3.61
CA GLY A 577 41.58 11.98 2.29
C GLY A 577 40.87 13.07 1.47
N PRO A 578 41.55 13.62 0.45
CA PRO A 578 41.03 14.75 -0.34
C PRO A 578 39.80 14.39 -1.20
N LEU A 579 39.59 13.10 -1.49
CA LEU A 579 38.45 12.61 -2.28
C LEU A 579 37.15 12.49 -1.47
N TYR A 580 37.22 12.52 -0.13
CA TYR A 580 36.03 12.34 0.70
C TYR A 580 34.98 13.42 0.46
N LYS A 581 35.39 14.64 0.09
CA LYS A 581 34.47 15.73 -0.26
C LYS A 581 33.58 15.40 -1.46
N TYR A 582 34.06 14.60 -2.41
CA TYR A 582 33.26 14.11 -3.53
C TYR A 582 32.36 12.95 -3.10
N PHE A 583 32.83 12.11 -2.17
CA PHE A 583 32.06 11.00 -1.63
C PHE A 583 30.86 11.46 -0.79
N VAL A 584 30.91 12.60 -0.10
CA VAL A 584 29.75 13.10 0.68
C VAL A 584 28.84 14.03 -0.11
N ARG A 585 29.18 14.31 -1.38
CA ARG A 585 28.35 15.13 -2.27
C ARG A 585 27.18 14.28 -2.76
N ASP A 586 25.98 14.86 -2.77
CA ASP A 586 24.80 14.18 -3.30
C ASP A 586 25.03 13.75 -4.76
N MET A 587 24.57 12.54 -5.10
CA MET A 587 24.57 12.07 -6.47
C MET A 587 23.72 13.00 -7.35
N VAL A 588 24.25 13.33 -8.51
CA VAL A 588 23.47 14.00 -9.56
C VAL A 588 22.68 12.94 -10.30
N GLU A 589 21.36 13.05 -10.22
CA GLU A 589 20.42 12.13 -10.87
C GLU A 589 20.13 12.55 -12.32
N ALA A 590 19.80 11.56 -13.15
CA ALA A 590 19.36 11.81 -14.52
C ALA A 590 17.96 12.45 -14.55
N ASP A 591 17.60 13.05 -15.69
CA ASP A 591 16.25 13.57 -15.90
C ASP A 591 15.22 12.45 -15.66
N PRO A 592 14.14 12.67 -14.86
CA PRO A 592 13.11 11.68 -14.60
C PRO A 592 12.52 11.03 -15.88
N ALA A 593 12.47 11.75 -17.00
CA ALA A 593 12.06 11.21 -18.29
C ALA A 593 13.00 10.11 -18.82
N THR A 594 14.29 10.18 -18.49
CA THR A 594 15.29 9.15 -18.82
C THR A 594 14.92 7.83 -18.12
N TYR A 595 14.63 7.89 -16.82
CA TYR A 595 14.23 6.71 -16.05
C TYR A 595 12.86 6.18 -16.48
N ALA A 596 11.92 7.06 -16.86
CA ALA A 596 10.63 6.65 -17.39
C ALA A 596 10.75 5.92 -18.74
N ALA A 597 11.64 6.39 -19.63
CA ALA A 597 11.84 5.82 -20.96
C ALA A 597 12.37 4.38 -20.94
N VAL A 598 13.03 3.96 -19.85
CA VAL A 598 13.65 2.63 -19.71
C VAL A 598 12.85 1.68 -18.81
N GLN A 599 11.58 1.98 -18.53
CA GLN A 599 10.74 1.08 -17.76
C GLN A 599 10.31 -0.17 -18.53
N ILE A 600 10.16 -0.04 -19.85
CA ILE A 600 9.72 -1.11 -20.77
C ILE A 600 10.87 -1.40 -21.76
N PRO A 601 11.09 -2.67 -22.17
CA PRO A 601 12.08 -3.00 -23.19
C PRO A 601 11.81 -2.29 -24.53
N ALA A 602 12.88 -1.95 -25.23
CA ALA A 602 12.84 -1.38 -26.58
C ALA A 602 12.49 -2.43 -27.65
N ASP A 603 12.12 -1.97 -28.84
CA ASP A 603 11.96 -2.84 -30.01
C ASP A 603 13.32 -3.43 -30.43
N PRO A 604 13.48 -4.77 -30.48
CA PRO A 604 14.69 -5.42 -30.95
C PRO A 604 15.12 -5.02 -32.37
N ALA A 605 14.20 -4.57 -33.23
CA ALA A 605 14.53 -4.13 -34.58
C ALA A 605 15.34 -2.82 -34.61
N SER A 606 15.24 -2.01 -33.56
CA SER A 606 15.96 -0.74 -33.42
C SER A 606 17.37 -0.91 -32.82
N ALA A 607 17.71 -2.12 -32.39
CA ALA A 607 18.97 -2.41 -31.71
C ALA A 607 20.09 -2.77 -32.68
N LEU A 608 21.28 -2.21 -32.43
CA LEU A 608 22.50 -2.53 -33.15
C LEU A 608 23.14 -3.82 -32.59
N GLY A 609 23.48 -4.78 -33.44
CA GLY A 609 24.31 -5.94 -33.06
C GLY A 609 25.80 -5.57 -32.90
N PRO A 610 26.60 -6.36 -32.15
CA PRO A 610 28.02 -6.05 -31.93
C PRO A 610 28.86 -6.09 -33.22
N GLU A 611 28.47 -6.90 -34.21
CA GLU A 611 29.10 -6.95 -35.53
C GLU A 611 29.02 -5.64 -36.32
N GLU A 612 28.04 -4.79 -35.99
CA GLU A 612 27.86 -3.48 -36.62
C GLU A 612 28.41 -2.32 -35.75
N MET A 613 29.21 -2.59 -34.71
CA MET A 613 29.67 -1.54 -33.76
C MET A 613 30.36 -0.34 -34.42
N ASN A 614 30.97 -0.53 -35.59
CA ASN A 614 31.59 0.55 -36.37
C ASN A 614 30.60 1.59 -36.92
N ARG A 615 29.28 1.35 -36.83
CA ARG A 615 28.23 2.33 -37.10
C ARG A 615 28.11 3.39 -36.00
N LEU A 616 28.75 3.21 -34.85
CA LEU A 616 28.86 4.27 -33.84
C LEU A 616 29.64 5.50 -34.36
N PHE A 617 30.49 5.32 -35.38
CA PHE A 617 31.18 6.41 -36.08
C PHE A 617 30.29 7.15 -37.08
N ASP A 618 29.12 6.62 -37.43
CA ASP A 618 28.23 7.26 -38.39
C ASP A 618 27.72 8.60 -37.83
N ASP A 619 27.51 9.57 -38.72
CA ASP A 619 26.97 10.87 -38.36
C ASP A 619 25.52 10.73 -37.82
N GLY A 620 25.18 11.56 -36.82
CA GLY A 620 23.83 11.56 -36.22
C GLY A 620 23.67 10.56 -35.07
N TYR A 621 22.48 9.96 -34.99
CA TYR A 621 22.07 9.04 -33.93
C TYR A 621 21.54 7.73 -34.55
N LEU A 622 21.71 6.63 -33.83
CA LEU A 622 21.13 5.34 -34.17
C LEU A 622 19.69 5.25 -33.65
N ASP A 623 18.92 4.29 -34.16
CA ASP A 623 17.51 4.12 -33.81
C ASP A 623 17.28 3.87 -32.31
N LEU A 624 18.25 3.24 -31.64
CA LEU A 624 18.26 3.05 -30.19
C LEU A 624 19.49 3.69 -29.55
N GLU A 625 19.29 4.84 -28.89
CA GLU A 625 20.31 5.52 -28.07
C GLU A 625 20.13 5.31 -26.57
N LEU A 626 18.90 5.03 -26.13
CA LEU A 626 18.52 4.80 -24.74
C LEU A 626 17.52 3.65 -24.69
N GLY A 627 17.84 2.57 -23.96
CA GLY A 627 16.95 1.43 -23.78
C GLY A 627 17.68 0.10 -23.79
N TYR A 628 16.92 -0.98 -23.64
CA TYR A 628 17.44 -2.34 -23.56
C TYR A 628 16.44 -3.32 -24.19
N CYS A 629 16.93 -4.40 -24.77
CA CYS A 629 16.08 -5.45 -25.33
C CYS A 629 16.87 -6.77 -25.51
N ASN A 630 16.13 -7.86 -25.77
CA ASN A 630 16.74 -9.08 -26.28
C ASN A 630 16.88 -8.98 -27.81
N LEU A 631 18.02 -9.42 -28.33
CA LEU A 631 18.19 -9.63 -29.76
C LEU A 631 17.51 -10.94 -30.20
N PRO A 632 17.16 -11.09 -31.50
CA PRO A 632 16.46 -12.29 -32.00
C PRO A 632 17.14 -13.62 -31.68
N ASN A 633 18.46 -13.63 -31.51
CA ASN A 633 19.27 -14.81 -31.20
C ASN A 633 19.36 -15.16 -29.69
N GLY A 634 18.57 -14.49 -28.84
CA GLY A 634 18.49 -14.73 -27.39
C GLY A 634 19.47 -13.91 -26.54
N THR A 635 20.46 -13.27 -27.16
CA THR A 635 21.38 -12.33 -26.49
C THR A 635 20.65 -11.04 -26.10
N ALA A 636 21.33 -10.11 -25.43
CA ALA A 636 20.74 -8.83 -25.07
C ALA A 636 21.67 -7.66 -25.35
N VAL A 637 21.07 -6.49 -25.51
CA VAL A 637 21.78 -5.22 -25.63
C VAL A 637 21.18 -4.19 -24.68
N LEU A 638 22.02 -3.34 -24.14
CA LEU A 638 21.60 -2.07 -23.54
C LEU A 638 22.35 -0.90 -24.19
N CYS A 639 21.64 0.22 -24.28
CA CYS A 639 22.09 1.47 -24.86
C CYS A 639 21.82 2.59 -23.86
N ASN A 640 22.83 3.41 -23.58
CA ASN A 640 22.68 4.62 -22.78
C ASN A 640 23.39 5.78 -23.48
N LYS A 641 22.71 6.93 -23.56
CA LYS A 641 23.28 8.18 -24.06
C LYS A 641 23.29 9.20 -22.93
N THR A 642 24.46 9.67 -22.57
CA THR A 642 24.66 10.66 -21.51
C THR A 642 25.39 11.88 -22.07
N PHE A 643 24.82 13.07 -21.89
CA PHE A 643 25.53 14.31 -22.18
C PHE A 643 26.43 14.66 -20.99
N MET A 644 27.71 14.95 -21.25
CA MET A 644 28.72 15.24 -20.24
C MET A 644 29.22 16.69 -20.40
N PRO A 645 28.63 17.66 -19.67
CA PRO A 645 28.93 19.08 -19.84
C PRO A 645 30.38 19.38 -19.43
N GLY A 646 31.11 20.12 -20.27
CA GLY A 646 32.49 20.53 -19.98
C GLY A 646 33.53 19.40 -19.95
N VAL A 647 33.13 18.14 -20.15
CA VAL A 647 34.04 16.99 -20.24
C VAL A 647 34.71 16.94 -21.61
N THR A 648 36.00 16.61 -21.62
CA THR A 648 36.80 16.36 -22.84
C THR A 648 37.19 14.88 -22.96
N PRO A 649 37.58 14.40 -24.16
CA PRO A 649 38.08 13.03 -24.32
C PRO A 649 39.28 12.70 -23.42
N GLU A 650 40.20 13.65 -23.23
CA GLU A 650 41.36 13.49 -22.35
C GLU A 650 40.95 13.31 -20.88
N MET A 651 39.96 14.07 -20.39
CA MET A 651 39.44 13.90 -19.04
C MET A 651 38.87 12.50 -18.82
N PHE A 652 38.19 11.96 -19.83
CA PHE A 652 37.61 10.62 -19.78
C PHE A 652 38.70 9.54 -19.79
N ASP A 653 39.74 9.69 -20.63
CA ASP A 653 40.89 8.76 -20.62
C ASP A 653 41.68 8.82 -19.30
N PHE A 654 41.86 10.02 -18.74
CA PHE A 654 42.42 10.19 -17.41
C PHE A 654 41.64 9.39 -16.37
N TRP A 655 40.31 9.50 -16.38
CA TRP A 655 39.47 8.79 -15.42
C TRP A 655 39.73 7.28 -15.44
N PHE A 656 39.74 6.66 -16.63
CA PHE A 656 39.96 5.21 -16.78
C PHE A 656 41.39 4.76 -16.46
N ALA A 657 42.40 5.61 -16.66
CA ALA A 657 43.75 5.35 -16.17
C ALA A 657 43.86 5.48 -14.64
N TRP A 658 43.10 6.40 -14.06
CA TRP A 658 43.26 6.85 -12.68
C TRP A 658 42.39 6.09 -11.67
N HIS A 659 41.13 5.78 -12.01
CA HIS A 659 40.16 5.26 -11.04
C HIS A 659 40.54 3.88 -10.49
N GLY A 660 41.16 3.03 -11.33
CA GLY A 660 41.54 1.66 -10.99
C GLY A 660 42.64 1.55 -9.93
N CYS A 661 43.34 2.64 -9.63
CA CYS A 661 44.51 2.64 -8.77
C CYS A 661 44.18 2.74 -7.27
N ALA A 662 42.96 3.12 -6.88
CA ALA A 662 42.55 3.18 -5.48
C ALA A 662 41.03 3.07 -5.32
N ALA A 663 40.57 2.31 -4.32
CA ALA A 663 39.14 2.06 -4.08
C ALA A 663 38.32 3.36 -3.95
N MET A 664 38.84 4.37 -3.25
CA MET A 664 38.14 5.64 -3.05
C MET A 664 37.83 6.38 -4.35
N ARG A 665 38.68 6.23 -5.39
CA ARG A 665 38.45 6.84 -6.70
C ARG A 665 37.25 6.21 -7.41
N TYR A 666 37.00 4.94 -7.13
CA TYR A 666 35.83 4.21 -7.63
C TYR A 666 34.56 4.55 -6.84
N LYS A 667 34.68 4.68 -5.51
CA LYS A 667 33.57 5.04 -4.62
C LYS A 667 32.96 6.38 -4.98
N ILE A 668 33.78 7.40 -5.31
CA ILE A 668 33.25 8.72 -5.69
C ILE A 668 32.50 8.73 -7.03
N TRP A 669 32.65 7.68 -7.84
CA TRP A 669 31.91 7.54 -9.11
C TRP A 669 30.43 7.24 -8.85
N ASN A 670 30.16 6.38 -7.88
CA ASN A 670 28.82 6.00 -7.46
C ASN A 670 28.88 5.46 -6.03
N HIS A 671 28.83 6.37 -5.07
CA HIS A 671 28.98 6.05 -3.65
C HIS A 671 27.85 5.21 -3.06
N HIS A 672 26.80 4.92 -3.83
CA HIS A 672 25.74 4.00 -3.45
C HIS A 672 26.05 2.54 -3.82
N GLN A 673 26.90 2.30 -4.83
CA GLN A 673 27.02 0.98 -5.46
C GLN A 673 28.46 0.50 -5.67
N HIS A 674 29.45 1.40 -5.67
CA HIS A 674 30.85 1.08 -6.00
C HIS A 674 31.68 0.83 -4.74
N TYR A 675 31.92 -0.42 -4.35
CA TYR A 675 32.59 -0.72 -3.08
C TYR A 675 34.12 -0.65 -3.19
N SER A 676 34.70 -1.23 -4.23
CA SER A 676 36.14 -1.15 -4.46
C SER A 676 36.52 -1.48 -5.90
N VAL A 677 37.71 -1.05 -6.30
CA VAL A 677 38.36 -1.46 -7.54
C VAL A 677 39.85 -1.69 -7.28
N GLN A 678 40.44 -2.61 -8.04
CA GLN A 678 41.88 -2.75 -8.14
C GLN A 678 42.27 -3.09 -9.57
N THR A 679 43.15 -2.28 -10.17
CA THR A 679 43.84 -2.67 -11.40
C THR A 679 44.83 -3.80 -11.13
N MET A 680 44.82 -4.83 -11.96
CA MET A 680 45.76 -5.95 -11.89
C MET A 680 47.14 -5.60 -12.47
N ASN A 681 47.30 -4.40 -13.05
CA ASN A 681 48.55 -3.91 -13.63
C ASN A 681 48.89 -2.49 -13.12
N PRO A 682 49.08 -2.30 -11.79
CA PRO A 682 49.27 -0.96 -11.22
C PRO A 682 50.53 -0.25 -11.73
N GLU A 683 51.59 -1.00 -12.06
CA GLU A 683 52.81 -0.42 -12.64
C GLU A 683 52.54 0.21 -14.01
N LYS A 684 51.70 -0.45 -14.83
CA LYS A 684 51.31 0.04 -16.16
C LYS A 684 50.40 1.27 -16.04
N ALA A 685 49.49 1.28 -15.07
CA ALA A 685 48.62 2.43 -14.79
C ALA A 685 49.40 3.69 -14.38
N MET A 686 50.62 3.53 -13.84
CA MET A 686 51.51 4.62 -13.41
C MET A 686 52.67 4.88 -14.40
N ASP A 687 52.73 4.19 -15.54
CA ASP A 687 53.83 4.33 -16.51
C ASP A 687 53.66 5.58 -17.38
N LYS A 688 54.48 6.59 -17.08
CA LYS A 688 54.47 7.90 -17.75
C LYS A 688 54.99 7.89 -19.18
N SER A 689 55.64 6.80 -19.61
CA SER A 689 56.06 6.64 -21.01
C SER A 689 54.89 6.29 -21.93
N LEU A 690 53.76 5.85 -21.36
CA LEU A 690 52.53 5.50 -22.06
C LEU A 690 51.55 6.68 -22.06
N SER A 691 50.75 6.80 -23.12
CA SER A 691 49.57 7.67 -23.12
C SER A 691 48.52 7.19 -22.10
N LEU A 692 47.62 8.08 -21.66
CA LEU A 692 46.55 7.73 -20.71
C LEU A 692 45.73 6.50 -21.16
N LYS A 693 45.46 6.38 -22.47
CA LYS A 693 44.76 5.23 -23.06
C LYS A 693 45.53 3.93 -22.90
N GLU A 694 46.82 3.97 -23.23
CA GLU A 694 47.70 2.81 -23.13
C GLU A 694 47.90 2.34 -21.69
N ARG A 695 47.74 3.22 -20.70
CA ARG A 695 47.85 2.88 -19.27
C ARG A 695 46.74 1.95 -18.76
N TYR A 696 45.54 1.99 -19.35
CA TYR A 696 44.43 1.10 -18.98
C TYR A 696 44.11 0.02 -20.03
N TRP A 697 44.59 0.14 -21.28
CA TRP A 697 44.44 -0.94 -22.26
C TRP A 697 45.16 -2.22 -21.84
N ASP A 698 44.58 -3.36 -22.19
CA ASP A 698 45.08 -4.71 -21.85
C ASP A 698 45.32 -4.91 -20.35
N THR A 699 44.49 -4.26 -19.52
CA THR A 699 44.49 -4.44 -18.08
C THR A 699 43.15 -5.01 -17.63
N THR A 700 43.18 -5.75 -16.51
CA THR A 700 41.95 -6.22 -15.87
C THR A 700 41.75 -5.46 -14.59
N HIS A 701 40.55 -4.91 -14.40
CA HIS A 701 40.12 -4.36 -13.13
C HIS A 701 39.28 -5.40 -12.39
N ASP A 702 39.64 -5.65 -11.15
CA ASP A 702 38.88 -6.43 -10.17
C ASP A 702 37.98 -5.47 -9.41
N VAL A 703 36.68 -5.54 -9.70
CA VAL A 703 35.67 -4.60 -9.23
C VAL A 703 34.75 -5.32 -8.24
N TYR A 704 34.38 -4.64 -7.17
CA TYR A 704 33.31 -5.06 -6.27
C TYR A 704 32.22 -3.98 -6.27
N GLU A 705 31.06 -4.31 -6.83
CA GLU A 705 29.97 -3.34 -7.05
C GLU A 705 28.58 -4.00 -7.09
N ASP A 706 27.53 -3.19 -6.88
CA ASP A 706 26.14 -3.60 -7.02
C ASP A 706 25.50 -2.98 -8.27
N VAL A 707 25.32 -3.77 -9.31
CA VAL A 707 24.65 -3.37 -10.57
C VAL A 707 23.13 -3.55 -10.52
N GLY A 708 22.53 -3.66 -9.32
CA GLY A 708 21.10 -3.81 -9.07
C GLY A 708 20.65 -5.24 -8.74
N GLY A 709 21.57 -6.10 -8.29
CA GLY A 709 21.30 -7.49 -7.91
C GLY A 709 21.96 -7.89 -6.60
N GLY A 710 22.45 -6.91 -5.83
CA GLY A 710 23.33 -7.10 -4.68
C GLY A 710 24.80 -6.97 -5.07
N PRO A 711 25.71 -6.71 -4.10
CA PRO A 711 27.14 -6.57 -4.35
C PRO A 711 27.78 -7.84 -4.92
N GLN A 712 28.52 -7.70 -6.02
CA GLN A 712 29.16 -8.79 -6.73
C GLN A 712 30.59 -8.41 -7.14
N ARG A 713 31.45 -9.42 -7.28
CA ARG A 713 32.81 -9.25 -7.78
C ARG A 713 32.84 -9.48 -9.29
N ILE A 714 33.31 -8.49 -10.05
CA ILE A 714 33.28 -8.44 -11.51
C ILE A 714 34.70 -8.18 -12.02
N PHE A 715 35.11 -8.89 -13.07
CA PHE A 715 36.39 -8.66 -13.74
C PHE A 715 36.17 -7.97 -15.07
N ILE A 716 36.63 -6.72 -15.18
CA ILE A 716 36.50 -5.92 -16.40
C ILE A 716 37.85 -5.91 -17.12
N ASN A 717 37.91 -6.51 -18.30
CA ASN A 717 39.13 -6.59 -19.10
C ASN A 717 39.14 -5.50 -20.17
N PHE A 718 39.78 -4.37 -19.88
CA PHE A 718 39.89 -3.25 -20.81
C PHE A 718 40.82 -3.60 -21.97
N ARG A 719 40.43 -3.20 -23.18
CA ARG A 719 41.14 -3.53 -24.42
C ARG A 719 41.37 -2.30 -25.28
N ASN A 720 42.35 -2.40 -26.16
CA ASN A 720 42.45 -1.50 -27.30
C ASN A 720 41.21 -1.68 -28.19
N PRO A 721 40.50 -0.60 -28.60
CA PRO A 721 39.33 -0.70 -29.47
C PRO A 721 39.53 -1.52 -30.75
N ALA A 722 40.73 -1.50 -31.33
CA ALA A 722 41.05 -2.30 -32.52
C ALA A 722 40.96 -3.82 -32.25
N ASP A 723 41.21 -4.25 -31.02
CA ASP A 723 41.23 -5.66 -30.62
C ASP A 723 39.85 -6.21 -30.28
N ILE A 724 38.79 -5.40 -30.36
CA ILE A 724 37.41 -5.83 -30.12
C ILE A 724 36.47 -5.64 -31.32
N GLY A 725 37.01 -5.13 -32.44
CA GLY A 725 36.30 -5.03 -33.70
C GLY A 725 36.17 -3.62 -34.29
N PHE A 726 36.73 -2.58 -33.67
CA PHE A 726 36.73 -1.24 -34.28
C PHE A 726 37.75 -1.11 -35.41
N ASP A 727 37.38 -0.40 -36.47
CA ASP A 727 38.20 -0.14 -37.64
C ASP A 727 39.41 0.77 -37.29
N PRO A 728 40.66 0.28 -37.45
CA PRO A 728 41.87 1.06 -37.16
C PRO A 728 41.97 2.38 -37.93
N GLU A 729 41.45 2.46 -39.16
CA GLU A 729 41.50 3.69 -39.95
C GLU A 729 40.50 4.74 -39.44
N LYS A 730 39.32 4.30 -38.99
CA LYS A 730 38.35 5.20 -38.34
C LYS A 730 38.91 5.71 -37.00
N LEU A 731 39.55 4.85 -36.21
CA LEU A 731 40.16 5.21 -34.93
C LEU A 731 41.20 6.35 -35.06
N LYS A 732 42.03 6.33 -36.11
CA LYS A 732 43.04 7.38 -36.36
C LYS A 732 42.44 8.78 -36.57
N THR A 733 41.24 8.85 -37.14
CA THR A 733 40.57 10.12 -37.49
C THR A 733 39.54 10.56 -36.46
N PHE A 734 39.18 9.68 -35.52
CA PHE A 734 38.19 9.94 -34.51
C PHE A 734 38.71 10.93 -33.45
N LYS A 735 38.00 12.05 -33.29
CA LYS A 735 38.38 13.12 -32.35
C LYS A 735 37.97 12.84 -30.89
N GLY A 736 37.29 11.73 -30.64
CA GLY A 736 36.83 11.33 -29.31
C GLY A 736 37.71 10.25 -28.67
N THR A 737 37.14 9.52 -27.71
CA THR A 737 37.76 8.33 -27.14
C THR A 737 36.76 7.17 -27.02
N ILE A 738 37.28 5.96 -26.98
CA ILE A 738 36.51 4.73 -26.84
C ILE A 738 37.15 3.92 -25.72
N VAL A 739 36.39 3.72 -24.65
CA VAL A 739 36.76 2.80 -23.57
C VAL A 739 35.96 1.53 -23.79
N CYS A 740 36.63 0.39 -23.85
CA CYS A 740 35.97 -0.86 -24.15
C CYS A 740 36.56 -2.04 -23.41
N ALA A 741 35.72 -3.05 -23.17
CA ALA A 741 36.11 -4.27 -22.49
C ALA A 741 35.46 -5.50 -23.13
N GLY A 742 36.21 -6.60 -23.13
CA GLY A 742 35.78 -7.87 -23.72
C GLY A 742 36.97 -8.76 -24.07
N ASN A 743 36.82 -10.07 -23.90
CA ASN A 743 37.79 -11.09 -24.29
C ASN A 743 37.11 -12.45 -24.42
N GLU A 744 37.89 -13.53 -24.56
CA GLU A 744 37.37 -14.89 -24.70
C GLU A 744 36.73 -15.48 -23.43
N LYS A 745 36.78 -14.77 -22.29
CA LYS A 745 36.22 -15.19 -20.99
C LYS A 745 35.13 -14.27 -20.46
N SER A 746 34.98 -13.07 -21.02
CA SER A 746 34.00 -12.07 -20.60
C SER A 746 32.65 -12.34 -21.26
N PRO A 747 31.55 -12.54 -20.51
CA PRO A 747 30.23 -12.80 -21.07
C PRO A 747 29.57 -11.56 -21.71
N THR A 748 30.25 -10.43 -21.70
CA THR A 748 29.75 -9.14 -22.18
C THR A 748 30.84 -8.39 -22.94
N ILE A 749 30.45 -7.79 -24.06
CA ILE A 749 31.24 -6.76 -24.75
C ILE A 749 30.71 -5.40 -24.29
N MET A 750 31.57 -4.60 -23.68
CA MET A 750 31.26 -3.25 -23.20
C MET A 750 31.96 -2.21 -24.06
N VAL A 751 31.23 -1.18 -24.47
CA VAL A 751 31.76 -0.04 -25.23
C VAL A 751 31.17 1.25 -24.66
N HIS A 752 32.06 2.17 -24.30
CA HIS A 752 31.77 3.55 -23.98
C HIS A 752 32.36 4.42 -25.09
N PHE A 753 31.52 4.84 -26.03
CA PHE A 753 31.93 5.65 -27.18
C PHE A 753 31.69 7.13 -26.87
N LEU A 754 32.74 7.89 -26.61
CA LEU A 754 32.66 9.31 -26.25
C LEU A 754 33.04 10.18 -27.45
N ARG A 755 32.12 11.04 -27.92
CA ARG A 755 32.39 12.00 -28.99
C ARG A 755 32.25 13.46 -28.52
N PRO A 756 33.11 14.38 -28.99
CA PRO A 756 32.94 15.81 -28.72
C PRO A 756 31.67 16.36 -29.38
N VAL A 757 30.96 17.21 -28.68
CA VAL A 757 29.81 18.00 -29.17
C VAL A 757 29.90 19.44 -28.64
N GLU A 758 28.98 20.31 -29.02
CA GLU A 758 28.93 21.65 -28.45
C GLU A 758 28.71 21.59 -26.91
N GLY A 759 29.54 22.31 -26.15
CA GLY A 759 29.44 22.40 -24.69
C GLY A 759 30.00 21.22 -23.89
N GLY A 760 30.54 20.16 -24.53
CA GLY A 760 31.11 19.01 -23.82
C GLY A 760 31.25 17.77 -24.70
N CYS A 761 30.92 16.61 -24.15
CA CYS A 761 30.91 15.34 -24.89
C CYS A 761 29.57 14.61 -24.78
N GLU A 762 29.25 13.78 -25.77
CA GLU A 762 28.21 12.76 -25.68
C GLU A 762 28.86 11.40 -25.46
N LEU A 763 28.49 10.73 -24.37
CA LEU A 763 28.81 9.34 -24.11
C LEU A 763 27.70 8.45 -24.64
N ARG A 764 28.05 7.50 -25.51
CA ARG A 764 27.17 6.48 -26.07
C ARG A 764 27.65 5.11 -25.63
N SER A 765 27.06 4.60 -24.56
CA SER A 765 27.37 3.29 -24.00
C SER A 765 26.59 2.19 -24.71
N ARG A 766 27.24 1.06 -25.00
CA ARG A 766 26.66 -0.16 -25.55
C ARG A 766 27.23 -1.36 -24.80
N PHE A 767 26.34 -2.23 -24.33
CA PHE A 767 26.74 -3.52 -23.78
C PHE A 767 26.01 -4.61 -24.54
N TRP A 768 26.75 -5.56 -25.09
CA TRP A 768 26.21 -6.75 -25.75
C TRP A 768 26.47 -7.96 -24.87
N LEU A 769 25.42 -8.48 -24.23
CA LEU A 769 25.46 -9.59 -23.30
C LEU A 769 25.22 -10.91 -24.04
N GLY A 770 26.02 -11.93 -23.76
CA GLY A 770 25.96 -13.21 -24.49
C GLY A 770 26.97 -13.32 -25.64
N TYR A 771 27.94 -12.40 -25.71
CA TYR A 771 29.04 -12.40 -26.69
C TYR A 771 30.42 -12.40 -25.99
N HIS A 772 31.36 -13.11 -26.62
CA HIS A 772 32.80 -13.03 -26.36
C HIS A 772 33.48 -12.25 -27.49
N VAL A 773 34.72 -11.84 -27.27
CA VAL A 773 35.62 -11.39 -28.35
C VAL A 773 36.65 -12.49 -28.60
N ILE A 774 36.69 -13.02 -29.83
CA ILE A 774 37.66 -14.02 -30.27
C ILE A 774 38.32 -13.51 -31.54
N ASP A 775 39.66 -13.45 -31.56
CA ASP A 775 40.45 -12.96 -32.70
C ASP A 775 39.96 -11.59 -33.23
N GLY A 776 39.67 -10.67 -32.32
CA GLY A 776 39.20 -9.31 -32.66
C GLY A 776 37.75 -9.23 -33.14
N LYS A 777 36.97 -10.30 -33.02
CA LYS A 777 35.58 -10.36 -33.52
C LYS A 777 34.59 -10.73 -32.43
N PRO A 778 33.40 -10.09 -32.38
CA PRO A 778 32.29 -10.55 -31.57
C PRO A 778 31.84 -11.96 -31.99
N VAL A 779 31.79 -12.87 -31.03
CA VAL A 779 31.30 -14.24 -31.23
C VAL A 779 30.25 -14.54 -30.16
N LYS A 780 29.04 -14.94 -30.60
CA LYS A 780 27.98 -15.38 -29.69
C LYS A 780 28.45 -16.63 -28.94
N PHE A 781 28.42 -16.60 -27.62
CA PHE A 781 28.70 -17.78 -26.78
C PHE A 781 27.44 -18.32 -26.09
N LEU A 782 26.39 -17.52 -26.00
CA LEU A 782 25.11 -17.96 -25.45
C LEU A 782 24.59 -19.19 -26.25
N PRO A 783 24.30 -20.33 -25.61
CA PRO A 783 23.80 -21.50 -26.30
C PRO A 783 22.49 -21.23 -27.05
N ASP A 784 22.27 -21.94 -28.16
CA ASP A 784 21.02 -21.82 -28.92
C ASP A 784 19.82 -22.28 -28.09
N GLY A 785 18.72 -21.54 -28.19
CA GLY A 785 17.52 -21.75 -27.36
C GLY A 785 17.55 -21.09 -25.98
N CYS A 786 18.71 -20.58 -25.52
CA CYS A 786 18.81 -19.80 -24.29
C CYS A 786 18.53 -18.31 -24.54
N ARG A 787 18.11 -17.60 -23.49
CA ARG A 787 17.84 -16.15 -23.53
C ARG A 787 18.36 -15.46 -22.27
N ILE A 788 18.97 -14.28 -22.44
CA ILE A 788 19.38 -13.42 -21.32
C ILE A 788 18.14 -12.82 -20.64
N PRO A 789 17.97 -12.98 -19.31
CA PRO A 789 16.88 -12.35 -18.56
C PRO A 789 16.98 -10.82 -18.60
N LEU A 790 15.87 -10.16 -18.94
CA LEU A 790 15.85 -8.70 -19.14
C LEU A 790 15.95 -7.88 -17.85
N ASP A 791 15.54 -8.43 -16.70
CA ASP A 791 15.63 -7.72 -15.41
C ASP A 791 17.09 -7.34 -15.08
N GLY A 792 18.02 -8.28 -15.29
CA GLY A 792 19.45 -8.00 -15.10
C GLY A 792 19.99 -6.95 -16.07
N VAL A 793 19.52 -6.94 -17.32
CA VAL A 793 19.91 -5.96 -18.34
C VAL A 793 19.35 -4.57 -17.98
N LYS A 794 18.10 -4.51 -17.49
CA LYS A 794 17.47 -3.29 -17.01
C LYS A 794 18.24 -2.73 -15.82
N ASN A 795 18.58 -3.56 -14.84
CA ASN A 795 19.31 -3.15 -13.64
C ASN A 795 20.68 -2.58 -13.99
N LEU A 796 21.41 -3.24 -14.90
CA LEU A 796 22.69 -2.73 -15.42
C LEU A 796 22.52 -1.40 -16.19
N LEU A 797 21.46 -1.23 -16.97
CA LEU A 797 21.17 0.04 -17.65
C LEU A 797 20.87 1.17 -16.64
N MET A 798 20.07 0.89 -15.61
CA MET A 798 19.77 1.85 -14.54
C MET A 798 21.03 2.27 -13.79
N HIS A 799 21.89 1.30 -13.47
CA HIS A 799 23.21 1.55 -12.88
C HIS A 799 24.08 2.44 -13.80
N ASN A 800 24.12 2.13 -15.10
CA ASN A 800 24.91 2.88 -16.08
C ASN A 800 24.41 4.33 -16.28
N ILE A 801 23.09 4.56 -16.26
CA ILE A 801 22.50 5.90 -16.29
C ILE A 801 22.96 6.70 -15.08
N LYS A 802 22.87 6.08 -13.90
CA LYS A 802 23.18 6.71 -12.61
C LYS A 802 24.65 7.08 -12.49
N GLU A 803 25.56 6.15 -12.73
CA GLU A 803 27.01 6.37 -12.57
C GLU A 803 27.56 7.43 -13.53
N PHE A 804 27.13 7.44 -14.80
CA PHE A 804 27.69 8.34 -15.80
C PHE A 804 27.07 9.74 -15.74
N THR A 805 25.83 9.85 -15.27
CA THR A 805 25.24 11.16 -14.96
C THR A 805 26.00 11.83 -13.82
N HIS A 806 26.36 11.08 -12.78
CA HIS A 806 27.15 11.63 -11.69
C HIS A 806 28.59 11.93 -12.10
N LEU A 807 29.24 11.01 -12.83
CA LEU A 807 30.60 11.25 -13.32
C LEU A 807 30.69 12.51 -14.17
N ALA A 808 29.72 12.74 -15.04
CA ALA A 808 29.64 13.96 -15.85
C ALA A 808 29.68 15.24 -15.01
N SER A 809 29.13 15.20 -13.79
CA SER A 809 29.07 16.36 -12.89
C SER A 809 30.36 16.61 -12.09
N ILE A 810 31.16 15.58 -11.83
CA ILE A 810 32.36 15.69 -10.98
C ILE A 810 33.67 15.63 -11.78
N LEU A 811 33.67 14.98 -12.95
CA LEU A 811 34.89 14.68 -13.69
C LEU A 811 35.73 15.92 -14.05
N PRO A 812 35.16 17.07 -14.49
CA PRO A 812 35.96 18.26 -14.75
C PRO A 812 36.70 18.78 -13.50
N GLU A 813 36.04 18.73 -12.33
CA GLU A 813 36.63 19.16 -11.06
C GLU A 813 37.74 18.18 -10.62
N VAL A 814 37.46 16.88 -10.67
CA VAL A 814 38.43 15.83 -10.31
C VAL A 814 39.65 15.89 -11.23
N TYR A 815 39.46 16.08 -12.53
CA TYR A 815 40.57 16.23 -13.47
C TYR A 815 41.42 17.46 -13.12
N ALA A 816 40.80 18.61 -12.90
CA ALA A 816 41.52 19.84 -12.56
C ALA A 816 42.37 19.72 -11.28
N GLU A 817 41.92 18.92 -10.31
CA GLU A 817 42.61 18.75 -9.03
C GLU A 817 43.69 17.66 -9.06
N PHE A 818 43.44 16.52 -9.71
CA PHE A 818 44.28 15.31 -9.56
C PHE A 818 45.06 14.94 -10.82
N HIS A 819 44.77 15.50 -11.99
CA HIS A 819 45.47 15.16 -13.22
C HIS A 819 46.97 15.50 -13.15
N GLU A 820 47.31 16.72 -12.72
CA GLU A 820 48.72 17.13 -12.61
C GLU A 820 49.49 16.27 -11.59
N GLU A 821 48.86 15.89 -10.47
CA GLU A 821 49.49 15.02 -9.47
C GLU A 821 49.72 13.61 -10.04
N PHE A 822 48.77 13.09 -10.82
CA PHE A 822 48.89 11.79 -11.46
C PHE A 822 49.99 11.75 -12.54
N GLU A 823 50.21 12.87 -13.23
CA GLU A 823 51.28 13.00 -14.22
C GLU A 823 52.64 13.40 -13.62
N LYS A 824 52.69 13.94 -12.39
CA LYS A 824 53.92 14.30 -11.65
C LYS A 824 54.62 13.08 -11.07
#